data_AF-A0A4Q3RPB1-F1
#
_entry.id   AF-A0A4Q3RPB1-F1
#
_cell.length_a   1.000
_cell.length_b   1.000
_cell.length_c   1.000
_cell.angle_alpha   90.00
_cell.angle_beta   90.00
_cell.angle_gamma   90.00
#
_symmetry.space_group_name_H-M   'P 1'
#
loop_
_entity.id
_entity.type
_entity.pdbx_description
1 polymer ?
#
loop_
_entity_poly.entity_id
_entity_poly.type
_entity_poly.pdbx_seq_one_letter_code
_entity_poly.pdbx_strand_id
1 'polypeptide(L)'
;MSTKSSTMLTHQERNLKSYLRILFFIYVGGVFLYLLPAIGLMPAFLKPYPFLNDPAFANNSIIKMGLFAALCFVAAGDVRRYLIAVEAIMVVMVLAVLSGIVLMIFADNNYVIRSGDSEMKMSTLILYSSIFDAALNAILIVLYQKAQKARYNLNYFSPFEFRSLMALADVVIQGEKELMTSREIALNVDRYMSSFSAKTKWVSKLSMISIELYPLVFLKPPASYMRADERKAFLERHFYQDVALRMAPGFIRMLVQAMIRLGKQLCYMGYYNDPRVHSSVGYEPFSKRADSDERLKDLPYQNIKPLQVLNEKDIKGDVIEWDGVVIIGSGPGASIMAKGLVEKGKRVLMVERGDHTDPSQFNEDEIDMVSRLYADGALQQAADFRFQVIQGSAVGGSSVVNNAVCFDTPKTVLDRWNDHNGIDAGLDLDRYVQCNNRVNEMIGVRKIDESNVPNTMSREAYMNPGGVKFKEGIRKMGYNVSPHVVDSVAANIKHCVGCGYCNMGCKWGKKLSMLNNILPQVQELAGAENFQIIAGCEVEKLKSKGAKVTSLIAKFRNGRKLEIKGKTFVVAAGAISSSLLLQRSGIAQGRAGKRLSFNVGSPISAVFPEVINSYKGLQISHYLQISPSRGFIFETWFNPPMFQSTVMPGWWDDHYRNMQRYNRMACTGVLVGSDSNAEVRVGGLTKRDIRYKPTKRDFDTLLEGLELAGEIYLEAGAECVMPNTFQYFEYGTKEQLKLMKYDVKDSSDLTLGTGHPQGGNIISRNKKIGVVDEQLRVHGYDNLFVSDASVFPTAVGVNPQITVMTFADYAVPFVADTIETGGVKIITPELNRVK
;
A
#
# COMPACT_ATOMS: atom_id res chain seq x y z
N MET A 1 25.99 17.94 13.00
CA MET A 1 26.02 18.21 14.45
C MET A 1 27.02 17.28 15.13
N SER A 2 27.98 17.89 15.81
CA SER A 2 29.14 17.39 16.59
C SER A 2 29.15 15.92 17.06
N THR A 3 30.27 15.25 16.78
CA THR A 3 30.69 13.89 17.16
C THR A 3 30.92 13.67 18.67
N LYS A 4 30.78 14.70 19.53
CA LYS A 4 30.89 14.56 20.99
C LYS A 4 29.64 13.96 21.68
N SER A 5 28.51 13.84 20.98
CA SER A 5 27.26 13.26 21.54
C SER A 5 27.19 11.73 21.50
N SER A 6 28.09 11.03 20.79
CA SER A 6 27.90 9.59 20.51
C SER A 6 28.33 8.65 21.64
N THR A 7 29.08 9.12 22.63
CA THR A 7 29.66 8.28 23.70
C THR A 7 28.79 8.20 24.96
N MET A 8 27.87 9.14 25.20
CA MET A 8 27.00 9.08 26.37
C MET A 8 25.82 8.13 26.15
N LEU A 9 25.57 7.25 27.13
CA LEU A 9 24.36 6.43 27.18
C LEU A 9 23.13 7.32 27.36
N THR A 10 22.07 7.02 26.62
CA THR A 10 20.73 7.61 26.82
C THR A 10 20.21 7.29 28.22
N HIS A 11 19.21 8.04 28.70
CA HIS A 11 18.59 7.76 30.00
C HIS A 11 18.05 6.32 30.09
N GLN A 12 17.44 5.84 29.01
CA GLN A 12 16.88 4.49 28.90
C GLN A 12 17.98 3.42 28.91
N GLU A 13 19.11 3.65 28.23
CA GLU A 13 20.28 2.76 28.28
C GLU A 13 20.91 2.71 29.69
N ARG A 14 20.92 3.84 30.42
CA ARG A 14 21.37 3.85 31.83
C ARG A 14 20.44 3.05 32.72
N ASN A 15 19.12 3.12 32.50
CA ASN A 15 18.15 2.33 33.26
C ASN A 15 18.34 0.83 33.02
N LEU A 16 18.53 0.42 31.76
CA LEU A 16 18.87 -0.98 31.44
C LEU A 16 20.18 -1.41 32.12
N LYS A 17 21.23 -0.57 32.05
CA LYS A 17 22.51 -0.83 32.72
C LYS A 17 22.35 -1.00 34.23
N SER A 18 21.60 -0.13 34.88
CA SER A 18 21.31 -0.22 36.32
C SER A 18 20.53 -1.48 36.66
N TYR A 19 19.55 -1.85 35.85
CA TYR A 19 18.77 -3.07 36.09
C TYR A 19 19.60 -4.34 35.92
N LEU A 20 20.49 -4.40 34.92
CA LEU A 20 21.44 -5.50 34.77
C LEU A 20 22.39 -5.62 35.97
N ARG A 21 22.78 -4.50 36.60
CA ARG A 21 23.55 -4.53 37.85
C ARG A 21 22.73 -5.08 39.02
N ILE A 22 21.46 -4.72 39.12
CA ILE A 22 20.56 -5.27 40.13
C ILE A 22 20.41 -6.78 39.93
N LEU A 23 20.15 -7.24 38.71
CA LEU A 23 20.09 -8.66 38.36
C LEU A 23 21.40 -9.38 38.71
N PHE A 24 22.55 -8.78 38.41
CA PHE A 24 23.85 -9.33 38.82
C PHE A 24 23.90 -9.60 40.32
N PHE A 25 23.54 -8.62 41.17
CA PHE A 25 23.54 -8.82 42.62
C PHE A 25 22.48 -9.84 43.09
N ILE A 26 21.31 -9.89 42.46
CA ILE A 26 20.29 -10.92 42.74
C ILE A 26 20.84 -12.31 42.46
N TYR A 27 21.45 -12.52 41.29
CA TYR A 27 21.98 -13.82 40.88
C TYR A 27 23.21 -14.23 41.70
N VAL A 28 24.10 -13.29 42.03
CA VAL A 28 25.21 -13.53 42.97
C VAL A 28 24.68 -13.90 44.36
N GLY A 29 23.66 -13.19 44.86
CA GLY A 29 22.99 -13.54 46.10
C GLY A 29 22.39 -14.96 46.07
N GLY A 30 21.80 -15.35 44.93
CA GLY A 30 21.34 -16.72 44.69
C GLY A 30 22.46 -17.75 44.75
N VAL A 31 23.62 -17.49 44.16
CA VAL A 31 24.81 -18.36 44.27
C VAL A 31 25.20 -18.57 45.73
N PHE A 32 25.28 -17.50 46.52
CA PHE A 32 25.57 -17.61 47.95
C PHE A 32 24.49 -18.38 48.71
N LEU A 33 23.21 -18.16 48.39
CA LEU A 33 22.08 -18.87 49.01
C LEU A 33 22.22 -20.39 48.91
N TYR A 34 22.66 -20.89 47.76
CA TYR A 34 22.85 -22.33 47.52
C TYR A 34 24.20 -22.86 48.02
N LEU A 35 25.21 -22.00 48.24
CA LEU A 35 26.52 -22.40 48.79
C LEU A 35 26.57 -22.44 50.33
N LEU A 36 25.84 -21.54 50.99
CA LEU A 36 25.83 -21.42 52.46
C LEU A 36 25.55 -22.74 53.21
N PRO A 37 24.62 -23.61 52.77
CA PRO A 37 24.39 -24.90 53.42
C PRO A 37 25.61 -25.84 53.35
N ALA A 38 26.33 -25.85 52.22
CA ALA A 38 27.50 -26.72 52.01
C ALA A 38 28.69 -26.36 52.91
N ILE A 39 28.78 -25.10 53.35
CA ILE A 39 29.85 -24.60 54.25
C ILE A 39 29.38 -24.47 55.71
N GLY A 40 28.23 -25.05 56.07
CA GLY A 40 27.71 -25.07 57.44
C GLY A 40 27.14 -23.73 57.94
N LEU A 41 26.92 -22.76 57.05
CA LEU A 41 26.44 -21.40 57.38
C LEU A 41 24.98 -21.18 56.99
N MET A 42 24.14 -22.21 57.10
CA MET A 42 22.73 -22.14 56.70
C MET A 42 21.93 -21.18 57.62
N PRO A 43 21.39 -20.07 57.08
CA PRO A 43 20.53 -19.16 57.84
C PRO A 43 19.31 -19.88 58.42
N ALA A 44 18.88 -19.48 59.62
CA ALA A 44 17.79 -20.16 60.33
C ALA A 44 16.48 -20.24 59.53
N PHE A 45 16.19 -19.22 58.71
CA PHE A 45 15.00 -19.18 57.86
C PHE A 45 15.05 -20.13 56.65
N LEU A 46 16.23 -20.68 56.30
CA LEU A 46 16.39 -21.62 55.19
C LEU A 46 16.43 -23.09 55.62
N LYS A 47 16.72 -23.38 56.90
CA LYS A 47 16.71 -24.74 57.50
C LYS A 47 15.46 -25.58 57.17
N PRO A 48 14.24 -25.00 57.19
CA PRO A 48 13.06 -25.44 56.45
C PRO A 48 13.15 -26.24 55.15
N TYR A 49 14.14 -25.98 54.28
CA TYR A 49 14.11 -26.41 52.89
C TYR A 49 15.20 -27.46 52.61
N PRO A 50 14.95 -28.76 52.91
CA PRO A 50 15.98 -29.80 52.88
C PRO A 50 16.58 -30.06 51.50
N PHE A 51 15.85 -29.74 50.43
CA PHE A 51 16.35 -29.85 49.05
C PHE A 51 17.54 -28.90 48.78
N LEU A 52 17.74 -27.84 49.58
CA LEU A 52 18.92 -26.97 49.48
C LEU A 52 20.21 -27.68 49.90
N ASN A 53 20.10 -28.79 50.64
CA ASN A 53 21.22 -29.65 51.02
C ASN A 53 21.49 -30.76 50.00
N ASP A 54 20.62 -30.94 49.00
CA ASP A 54 20.87 -31.90 47.93
C ASP A 54 22.02 -31.37 47.04
N PRO A 55 23.18 -32.06 46.98
CA PRO A 55 24.34 -31.55 46.27
C PRO A 55 24.11 -31.39 44.77
N ALA A 56 23.28 -32.23 44.15
CA ALA A 56 23.00 -32.17 42.71
C ALA A 56 22.09 -30.96 42.38
N PHE A 57 21.05 -30.75 43.18
CA PHE A 57 20.14 -29.61 43.05
C PHE A 57 20.86 -28.27 43.31
N ALA A 58 21.63 -28.19 44.41
CA ALA A 58 22.39 -27.01 44.77
C ALA A 58 23.43 -26.67 43.69
N ASN A 59 24.20 -27.65 43.22
CA ASN A 59 25.22 -27.44 42.19
C ASN A 59 24.61 -26.96 40.86
N ASN A 60 23.50 -27.55 40.40
CA ASN A 60 22.79 -27.07 39.20
C ASN A 60 22.34 -25.61 39.35
N SER A 61 21.73 -25.28 40.48
CA SER A 61 21.26 -23.92 40.76
C SER A 61 22.40 -22.91 40.85
N ILE A 62 23.54 -23.27 41.46
CA ILE A 62 24.75 -22.45 41.50
C ILE A 62 25.27 -22.16 40.10
N ILE A 63 25.36 -23.18 39.24
CA ILE A 63 25.83 -23.02 37.85
C ILE A 63 24.89 -22.10 37.07
N LYS A 64 23.56 -22.33 37.16
CA LYS A 64 22.54 -21.48 36.51
C LYS A 64 22.66 -20.03 36.96
N MET A 65 22.64 -19.78 38.27
CA MET A 65 22.69 -18.43 38.83
C MET A 65 24.04 -17.76 38.55
N GLY A 66 25.15 -18.50 38.62
CA GLY A 66 26.49 -18.02 38.29
C GLY A 66 26.62 -17.59 36.83
N LEU A 67 26.05 -18.36 35.89
CA LEU A 67 26.01 -17.99 34.48
C LEU A 67 25.21 -16.70 34.25
N PHE A 68 24.02 -16.58 34.85
CA PHE A 68 23.23 -15.35 34.74
C PHE A 68 23.93 -14.14 35.35
N ALA A 69 24.60 -14.30 36.50
CA ALA A 69 25.43 -13.26 37.09
C ALA A 69 26.55 -12.83 36.13
N ALA A 70 27.30 -13.77 35.57
CA ALA A 70 28.36 -13.48 34.61
C ALA A 70 27.84 -12.72 33.38
N LEU A 71 26.73 -13.18 32.78
CA LEU A 71 26.11 -12.51 31.64
C LEU A 71 25.63 -11.10 32.00
N CYS A 72 25.00 -10.92 33.16
CA CYS A 72 24.55 -9.60 33.64
C CYS A 72 25.73 -8.66 33.87
N PHE A 73 26.82 -9.16 34.44
CA PHE A 73 28.05 -8.38 34.68
C PHE A 73 28.67 -7.88 33.37
N VAL A 74 28.85 -8.79 32.40
CA VAL A 74 29.38 -8.46 31.06
C VAL A 74 28.46 -7.46 30.37
N ALA A 75 27.14 -7.73 30.35
CA ALA A 75 26.15 -6.85 29.74
C ALA A 75 26.13 -5.45 30.38
N ALA A 76 26.24 -5.36 31.71
CA ALA A 76 26.25 -4.09 32.43
C ALA A 76 27.54 -3.28 32.23
N GLY A 77 28.66 -3.94 31.90
CA GLY A 77 29.93 -3.29 31.59
C GLY A 77 29.78 -2.30 30.43
N ASP A 78 29.26 -2.81 29.31
CA ASP A 78 28.92 -2.03 28.12
C ASP A 78 27.64 -2.58 27.46
N VAL A 79 26.51 -1.94 27.79
CA VAL A 79 25.19 -2.33 27.28
C VAL A 79 25.04 -2.18 25.77
N ARG A 80 25.92 -1.44 25.09
CA ARG A 80 25.88 -1.31 23.62
C ARG A 80 26.67 -2.41 22.93
N ARG A 81 27.82 -2.77 23.49
CA ARG A 81 28.72 -3.81 22.97
C ARG A 81 28.18 -5.22 23.25
N TYR A 82 27.60 -5.44 24.43
CA TYR A 82 27.22 -6.77 24.90
C TYR A 82 25.70 -6.99 24.91
N LEU A 83 24.98 -6.42 23.94
CA LEU A 83 23.53 -6.59 23.78
C LEU A 83 23.13 -8.07 23.63
N ILE A 84 23.97 -8.87 22.97
CA ILE A 84 23.74 -10.30 22.78
C ILE A 84 23.64 -11.03 24.12
N ALA A 85 24.41 -10.61 25.14
CA ALA A 85 24.32 -11.19 26.47
C ALA A 85 22.96 -10.88 27.12
N VAL A 86 22.41 -9.68 26.92
CA VAL A 86 21.06 -9.32 27.39
C VAL A 86 20.00 -10.20 26.71
N GLU A 87 20.13 -10.43 25.41
CA GLU A 87 19.22 -11.28 24.64
C GLU A 87 19.29 -12.74 25.06
N ALA A 88 20.50 -13.26 25.28
CA ALA A 88 20.71 -14.62 25.80
C ALA A 88 20.02 -14.78 27.17
N ILE A 89 20.18 -13.81 28.08
CA ILE A 89 19.47 -13.81 29.38
C ILE A 89 17.96 -13.89 29.15
N MET A 90 17.41 -13.01 28.30
CA MET A 90 15.97 -12.98 28.02
C MET A 90 15.45 -14.31 27.46
N VAL A 91 16.16 -14.92 26.51
CA VAL A 91 15.78 -16.20 25.89
C VAL A 91 15.81 -17.34 26.91
N VAL A 92 16.89 -17.47 27.68
CA VAL A 92 17.01 -18.53 28.68
C VAL A 92 15.93 -18.38 29.77
N MET A 93 15.61 -17.15 30.17
CA MET A 93 14.51 -16.90 31.13
C MET A 93 13.14 -17.25 30.54
N VAL A 94 12.88 -16.98 29.26
CA VAL A 94 11.63 -17.44 28.60
C VAL A 94 11.56 -18.97 28.61
N LEU A 95 12.66 -19.65 28.26
CA LEU A 95 12.72 -21.11 28.29
C LEU A 95 12.53 -21.67 29.71
N ALA A 96 13.09 -21.01 30.73
CA ALA A 96 12.88 -21.40 32.12
C ALA A 96 11.41 -21.33 32.54
N VAL A 97 10.71 -20.23 32.17
CA VAL A 97 9.27 -20.08 32.44
C VAL A 97 8.44 -21.12 31.69
N LEU A 98 8.74 -21.36 30.40
CA LEU A 98 8.06 -22.39 29.61
C LEU A 98 8.30 -23.80 30.18
N SER A 99 9.53 -24.09 30.60
CA SER A 99 9.86 -25.35 31.27
C SER A 99 9.08 -25.50 32.57
N GLY A 100 8.94 -24.44 33.36
CA GLY A 100 8.11 -24.44 34.58
C GLY A 100 6.65 -24.77 34.27
N ILE A 101 6.08 -24.18 33.23
CA ILE A 101 4.71 -24.48 32.77
C ILE A 101 4.57 -25.95 32.34
N VAL A 102 5.51 -26.46 31.55
CA VAL A 102 5.52 -27.87 31.12
C VAL A 102 5.61 -28.81 32.33
N LEU A 103 6.52 -28.55 33.26
CA LEU A 103 6.66 -29.35 34.48
C LEU A 103 5.39 -29.33 35.32
N MET A 104 4.71 -28.18 35.45
CA MET A 104 3.44 -28.10 36.18
C MET A 104 2.32 -28.92 35.54
N ILE A 105 2.28 -28.99 34.20
CA ILE A 105 1.21 -29.69 33.47
C ILE A 105 1.47 -31.19 33.39
N PHE A 106 2.73 -31.60 33.19
CA PHE A 106 3.06 -32.97 32.79
C PHE A 106 3.86 -33.77 33.81
N ALA A 107 4.50 -33.13 34.80
CA ALA A 107 5.27 -33.85 35.81
C ALA A 107 4.41 -34.23 37.02
N ASP A 108 4.73 -35.35 37.67
CA ASP A 108 4.13 -35.75 38.95
C ASP A 108 4.71 -34.90 40.08
N ASN A 109 4.00 -33.83 40.43
CA ASN A 109 4.42 -32.83 41.42
C ASN A 109 3.78 -33.04 42.81
N ASN A 110 3.33 -34.26 43.12
CA ASN A 110 2.51 -34.55 44.30
C ASN A 110 3.27 -34.59 45.64
N TYR A 111 4.60 -34.39 45.63
CA TYR A 111 5.36 -34.35 46.88
C TYR A 111 5.31 -32.97 47.55
N VAL A 112 5.19 -32.99 48.87
CA VAL A 112 5.10 -31.81 49.73
C VAL A 112 6.43 -31.61 50.42
N ILE A 113 7.01 -30.41 50.28
CA ILE A 113 8.17 -30.00 51.06
C ILE A 113 7.66 -29.57 52.44
N ARG A 114 8.06 -30.31 53.47
CA ARG A 114 7.74 -30.02 54.87
C ARG A 114 8.84 -29.19 55.51
N SER A 115 8.45 -28.07 56.12
CA SER A 115 9.34 -27.07 56.73
C SER A 115 8.77 -26.67 58.10
N GLY A 116 9.25 -27.29 59.19
CA GLY A 116 8.67 -27.05 60.52
C GLY A 116 7.15 -27.33 60.50
N ASP A 117 6.33 -26.35 60.89
CA ASP A 117 4.86 -26.44 60.88
C ASP A 117 4.20 -26.06 59.53
N SER A 118 5.00 -25.76 58.49
CA SER A 118 4.51 -25.32 57.17
C SER A 118 4.69 -26.40 56.10
N GLU A 119 3.65 -26.61 55.29
CA GLU A 119 3.64 -27.52 54.14
C GLU A 119 3.52 -26.75 52.83
N MET A 120 4.42 -26.99 51.87
CA MET A 120 4.36 -26.39 50.53
C MET A 120 4.42 -27.47 49.44
N LYS A 121 3.44 -27.47 48.54
CA LYS A 121 3.44 -28.34 47.36
C LYS A 121 4.54 -27.91 46.39
N MET A 122 5.23 -28.88 45.78
CA MET A 122 6.25 -28.58 44.77
C MET A 122 5.68 -27.77 43.58
N SER A 123 4.44 -28.04 43.18
CA SER A 123 3.74 -27.25 42.15
C SER A 123 3.61 -25.76 42.50
N THR A 124 3.39 -25.43 43.78
CA THR A 124 3.36 -24.05 44.27
C THR A 124 4.74 -23.38 44.18
N LEU A 125 5.80 -24.12 44.50
CA LEU A 125 7.18 -23.62 44.39
C LEU A 125 7.58 -23.36 42.93
N ILE A 126 7.25 -24.29 42.01
CA ILE A 126 7.49 -24.12 40.56
C ILE A 126 6.70 -22.91 40.04
N LEU A 127 5.45 -22.74 40.47
CA LEU A 127 4.62 -21.59 40.09
C LEU A 127 5.25 -20.27 40.56
N TYR A 128 5.63 -20.15 41.84
CA TYR A 128 6.25 -18.92 42.36
C TYR A 128 7.59 -18.62 41.70
N SER A 129 8.43 -19.64 41.47
CA SER A 129 9.70 -19.47 40.74
C SER A 129 9.45 -19.01 39.29
N SER A 130 8.45 -19.58 38.61
CA SER A 130 8.11 -19.21 37.23
C SER A 130 7.56 -17.79 37.15
N ILE A 131 6.73 -17.38 38.12
CA ILE A 131 6.21 -16.00 38.22
C ILE A 131 7.36 -15.03 38.47
N PHE A 132 8.29 -15.37 39.37
CA PHE A 132 9.44 -14.54 39.68
C PHE A 132 10.36 -14.35 38.45
N ASP A 133 10.73 -15.44 37.77
CA ASP A 133 11.52 -15.40 36.54
C ASP A 133 10.79 -14.60 35.44
N ALA A 134 9.47 -14.79 35.29
CA ALA A 134 8.66 -14.05 34.33
C ALA A 134 8.63 -12.54 34.63
N ALA A 135 8.51 -12.16 35.91
CA ALA A 135 8.49 -10.76 36.32
C ALA A 135 9.83 -10.06 36.07
N LEU A 136 10.95 -10.70 36.46
CA LEU A 136 12.29 -10.18 36.18
C LEU A 136 12.53 -10.03 34.67
N ASN A 137 12.14 -11.04 33.90
CA ASN A 137 12.35 -11.02 32.45
C ASN A 137 11.46 -9.98 31.76
N ALA A 138 10.20 -9.79 32.21
CA ALA A 138 9.31 -8.77 31.67
C ALA A 138 9.89 -7.36 31.84
N ILE A 139 10.46 -7.06 33.02
CA ILE A 139 11.16 -5.78 33.25
C ILE A 139 12.38 -5.66 32.34
N LEU A 140 13.18 -6.72 32.21
CA LEU A 140 14.35 -6.73 31.33
C LEU A 140 13.97 -6.43 29.87
N ILE A 141 12.95 -7.12 29.35
CA ILE A 141 12.43 -6.95 27.98
C ILE A 141 11.96 -5.50 27.77
N VAL A 142 11.20 -4.93 28.71
CA VAL A 142 10.71 -3.55 28.60
C VAL A 142 11.86 -2.54 28.60
N LEU A 143 12.82 -2.69 29.51
CA LEU A 143 13.98 -1.79 29.59
C LEU A 143 14.88 -1.93 28.37
N TYR A 144 15.10 -3.16 27.89
CA TYR A 144 15.83 -3.45 26.67
C TYR A 144 15.18 -2.78 25.46
N GLN A 145 13.86 -2.95 25.28
CA GLN A 145 13.13 -2.32 24.18
C GLN A 145 13.19 -0.80 24.25
N LYS A 146 13.02 -0.20 25.44
CA LYS A 146 13.12 1.26 25.63
C LYS A 146 14.53 1.78 25.32
N ALA A 147 15.57 1.09 25.80
CA ALA A 147 16.96 1.47 25.56
C ALA A 147 17.29 1.48 24.05
N GLN A 148 16.89 0.42 23.34
CA GLN A 148 17.15 0.31 21.91
C GLN A 148 16.33 1.29 21.08
N LYS A 149 15.04 1.47 21.39
CA LYS A 149 14.21 2.49 20.72
C LYS A 149 14.79 3.89 20.91
N ALA A 150 15.26 4.22 22.12
CA ALA A 150 15.92 5.50 22.38
C ALA A 150 17.25 5.64 21.64
N ARG A 151 18.05 4.56 21.55
CA ARG A 151 19.34 4.55 20.84
C ARG A 151 19.21 4.88 19.35
N TYR A 152 18.18 4.34 18.70
CA TYR A 152 17.97 4.50 17.26
C TYR A 152 16.88 5.52 16.90
N ASN A 153 16.17 6.06 17.89
CA ASN A 153 15.00 6.93 17.70
C ASN A 153 13.89 6.27 16.85
N LEU A 154 13.58 5.00 17.15
CA LEU A 154 12.60 4.21 16.39
C LEU A 154 11.17 4.61 16.74
N ASN A 155 10.35 4.81 15.70
CA ASN A 155 8.95 5.21 15.81
C ASN A 155 8.00 4.07 15.47
N TYR A 156 8.39 3.16 14.58
CA TYR A 156 7.51 2.10 14.10
C TYR A 156 8.01 0.69 14.48
N PHE A 157 9.21 0.32 14.05
CA PHE A 157 9.76 -1.01 14.23
C PHE A 157 10.20 -1.28 15.67
N SER A 158 10.09 -2.53 16.08
CA SER A 158 10.81 -2.99 17.27
C SER A 158 12.32 -3.06 16.97
N PRO A 159 13.19 -3.03 18.00
CA PRO A 159 14.63 -3.21 17.81
C PRO A 159 15.00 -4.47 17.03
N PHE A 160 14.22 -5.54 17.23
CA PHE A 160 14.40 -6.82 16.56
C PHE A 160 14.09 -6.70 15.05
N GLU A 161 12.91 -6.17 14.71
CA GLU A 161 12.51 -5.92 13.31
C GLU A 161 13.47 -4.97 12.59
N PHE A 162 13.89 -3.90 13.27
CA PHE A 162 14.82 -2.91 12.73
C PHE A 162 16.19 -3.53 12.40
N ARG A 163 16.71 -4.41 13.26
CA ARG A 163 17.96 -5.13 12.97
C ARG A 163 17.84 -6.07 11.79
N SER A 164 16.73 -6.78 11.67
CA SER A 164 16.49 -7.65 10.53
C SER A 164 16.44 -6.85 9.23
N LEU A 165 15.74 -5.71 9.22
CA LEU A 165 15.70 -4.81 8.06
C LEU A 165 17.08 -4.25 7.71
N MET A 166 17.87 -3.84 8.72
CA MET A 166 19.25 -3.38 8.51
C MET A 166 20.13 -4.48 7.93
N ALA A 167 20.05 -5.70 8.47
CA ALA A 167 20.76 -6.87 7.96
C ALA A 167 20.33 -7.26 6.55
N LEU A 168 19.05 -7.06 6.20
CA LEU A 168 18.55 -7.27 4.85
C LEU A 168 19.08 -6.19 3.90
N ALA A 169 19.02 -4.91 4.29
CA ALA A 169 19.49 -3.79 3.48
C ALA A 169 20.98 -3.89 3.11
N ASP A 170 21.79 -4.41 4.03
CA ASP A 170 23.23 -4.68 3.91
C ASP A 170 23.59 -5.65 2.78
N VAL A 171 22.63 -6.47 2.33
CA VAL A 171 22.84 -7.41 1.22
C VAL A 171 21.94 -7.11 0.01
N VAL A 172 20.78 -6.48 0.22
CA VAL A 172 19.82 -6.08 -0.84
C VAL A 172 20.34 -4.93 -1.69
N ILE A 173 20.89 -3.90 -1.07
CA ILE A 173 21.49 -2.77 -1.79
C ILE A 173 22.96 -3.09 -1.93
N GLN A 174 23.37 -3.62 -3.08
CA GLN A 174 24.75 -4.03 -3.33
C GLN A 174 25.31 -3.28 -4.53
N GLY A 175 26.18 -2.29 -4.27
CA GLY A 175 26.73 -1.44 -5.32
C GLY A 175 28.22 -1.15 -5.15
N GLU A 176 28.89 -0.78 -6.25
CA GLU A 176 30.32 -0.40 -6.20
C GLU A 176 30.56 0.84 -5.32
N LYS A 177 29.57 1.74 -5.22
CA LYS A 177 29.62 2.96 -4.40
C LYS A 177 28.28 3.22 -3.71
N GLU A 178 28.09 2.59 -2.56
CA GLU A 178 26.92 2.84 -1.72
C GLU A 178 27.06 4.18 -0.98
N LEU A 179 26.11 5.09 -1.19
CA LEU A 179 26.11 6.43 -0.58
C LEU A 179 25.47 6.48 0.81
N MET A 180 24.93 5.35 1.28
CA MET A 180 24.21 5.24 2.53
C MET A 180 24.56 3.93 3.21
N THR A 181 24.60 3.97 4.54
CA THR A 181 24.74 2.75 5.35
C THR A 181 23.40 2.01 5.45
N SER A 182 23.45 0.69 5.64
CA SER A 182 22.27 -0.14 5.93
C SER A 182 21.42 0.38 7.11
N ARG A 183 22.07 1.00 8.10
CA ARG A 183 21.42 1.67 9.22
C ARG A 183 20.58 2.88 8.78
N GLU A 184 21.11 3.75 7.93
CA GLU A 184 20.37 4.92 7.42
C GLU A 184 19.18 4.49 6.57
N ILE A 185 19.35 3.46 5.74
CA ILE A 185 18.26 2.87 4.94
C ILE A 185 17.14 2.41 5.87
N ALA A 186 17.45 1.58 6.88
CA ALA A 186 16.44 1.09 7.81
C ALA A 186 15.74 2.22 8.59
N LEU A 187 16.44 3.31 8.93
CA LEU A 187 15.84 4.49 9.57
C LEU A 187 14.90 5.26 8.63
N ASN A 188 15.22 5.36 7.35
CA ASN A 188 14.33 5.95 6.35
C ASN A 188 13.03 5.17 6.26
N VAL A 189 13.10 3.84 6.25
CA VAL A 189 11.92 2.97 6.26
C VAL A 189 11.12 3.11 7.55
N ASP A 190 11.77 3.15 8.72
CA ASP A 190 11.07 3.35 10.00
C ASP A 190 10.27 4.67 10.01
N ARG A 191 10.89 5.75 9.54
CA ARG A 191 10.22 7.05 9.38
C ARG A 191 9.03 6.96 8.43
N TYR A 192 9.21 6.36 7.26
CA TYR A 192 8.14 6.13 6.30
C TYR A 192 6.95 5.37 6.93
N MET A 193 7.20 4.21 7.54
CA MET A 193 6.15 3.37 8.14
C MET A 193 5.45 4.04 9.34
N SER A 194 6.11 5.01 9.99
CA SER A 194 5.53 5.80 11.07
C SER A 194 4.64 6.95 10.59
N SER A 195 4.83 7.44 9.36
CA SER A 195 4.19 8.65 8.84
C SER A 195 2.73 8.48 8.42
N PHE A 196 2.27 7.25 8.18
CA PHE A 196 0.88 6.96 7.80
C PHE A 196 0.23 5.89 8.67
N SER A 197 -1.11 5.88 8.70
CA SER A 197 -1.91 4.83 9.35
C SER A 197 -2.43 3.85 8.31
N ALA A 198 -2.28 2.56 8.57
CA ALA A 198 -2.74 1.49 7.70
C ALA A 198 -3.16 0.28 8.53
N LYS A 199 -4.26 -0.38 8.17
CA LYS A 199 -4.73 -1.59 8.88
C LYS A 199 -3.77 -2.76 8.72
N THR A 200 -2.98 -2.77 7.65
CA THR A 200 -2.13 -3.89 7.24
C THR A 200 -0.65 -3.63 7.40
N LYS A 201 -0.21 -2.44 7.86
CA LYS A 201 1.24 -2.17 7.95
C LYS A 201 2.00 -3.13 8.85
N TRP A 202 1.34 -3.69 9.87
CA TRP A 202 1.94 -4.69 10.76
C TRP A 202 2.47 -5.94 10.02
N VAL A 203 1.97 -6.22 8.81
CA VAL A 203 2.49 -7.30 7.95
C VAL A 203 3.98 -7.09 7.62
N SER A 204 4.47 -5.85 7.52
CA SER A 204 5.90 -5.61 7.32
C SER A 204 6.73 -6.07 8.51
N LYS A 205 6.23 -5.92 9.73
CA LYS A 205 6.87 -6.44 10.95
C LYS A 205 6.93 -7.96 10.92
N LEU A 206 5.82 -8.61 10.55
CA LEU A 206 5.78 -10.06 10.40
C LEU A 206 6.79 -10.54 9.35
N SER A 207 6.90 -9.84 8.22
CA SER A 207 7.91 -10.15 7.20
C SER A 207 9.33 -10.07 7.76
N MET A 208 9.68 -8.98 8.48
CA MET A 208 11.01 -8.84 9.09
C MET A 208 11.28 -9.93 10.13
N ILE A 209 10.32 -10.23 11.00
CA ILE A 209 10.45 -11.33 11.98
C ILE A 209 10.68 -12.67 11.27
N SER A 210 9.97 -12.89 10.17
CA SER A 210 10.06 -14.17 9.46
C SER A 210 11.38 -14.30 8.70
N ILE A 211 11.86 -13.25 8.04
CA ILE A 211 13.19 -13.23 7.39
C ILE A 211 14.29 -13.47 8.45
N GLU A 212 14.15 -12.87 9.63
CA GLU A 212 15.09 -13.05 10.73
C GLU A 212 15.17 -14.51 11.21
N LEU A 213 14.03 -15.17 11.37
CA LEU A 213 13.94 -16.49 12.00
C LEU A 213 13.95 -17.67 11.01
N TYR A 214 13.68 -17.45 9.72
CA TYR A 214 13.65 -18.51 8.72
C TYR A 214 14.95 -19.35 8.63
N PRO A 215 16.16 -18.77 8.80
CA PRO A 215 17.40 -19.56 8.89
C PRO A 215 17.40 -20.67 9.95
N LEU A 216 16.64 -20.53 11.04
CA LEU A 216 16.56 -21.53 12.10
C LEU A 216 15.98 -22.86 11.61
N VAL A 217 15.11 -22.85 10.59
CA VAL A 217 14.58 -24.07 9.94
C VAL A 217 15.70 -24.92 9.36
N PHE A 218 16.82 -24.29 9.00
CA PHE A 218 18.00 -24.94 8.43
C PHE A 218 19.16 -25.02 9.43
N LEU A 219 18.88 -24.88 10.73
CA LEU A 219 19.87 -24.88 11.81
C LEU A 219 20.98 -23.82 11.61
N LYS A 220 20.64 -22.69 10.98
CA LYS A 220 21.51 -21.51 10.85
C LYS A 220 21.09 -20.46 11.88
N PRO A 221 22.03 -19.61 12.37
CA PRO A 221 21.68 -18.52 13.28
C PRO A 221 20.71 -17.54 12.61
N PRO A 222 19.96 -16.72 13.38
CA PRO A 222 19.05 -15.74 12.81
C PRO A 222 19.77 -14.80 11.84
N ALA A 223 19.04 -14.30 10.83
CA ALA A 223 19.64 -13.62 9.67
C ALA A 223 20.57 -12.46 10.06
N SER A 224 20.20 -11.65 11.07
CA SER A 224 21.02 -10.53 11.52
C SER A 224 22.33 -10.91 12.22
N TYR A 225 22.50 -12.17 12.64
CA TYR A 225 23.73 -12.68 13.25
C TYR A 225 24.65 -13.40 12.25
N MET A 226 24.14 -13.73 11.06
CA MET A 226 24.96 -14.27 9.98
C MET A 226 25.90 -13.19 9.46
N ARG A 227 27.11 -13.57 9.04
CA ARG A 227 27.98 -12.66 8.28
C ARG A 227 27.29 -12.26 6.97
N ALA A 228 27.63 -11.10 6.42
CA ALA A 228 26.96 -10.57 5.23
C ALA A 228 27.04 -11.52 4.02
N ASP A 229 28.20 -12.14 3.79
CA ASP A 229 28.45 -13.14 2.74
C ASP A 229 27.59 -14.41 2.94
N GLU A 230 27.56 -14.94 4.17
CA GLU A 230 26.72 -16.10 4.49
C GLU A 230 25.22 -15.80 4.38
N ARG A 231 24.80 -14.61 4.84
CA ARG A 231 23.41 -14.14 4.78
C ARG A 231 22.96 -14.03 3.33
N LYS A 232 23.79 -13.43 2.47
CA LYS A 232 23.51 -13.31 1.04
C LYS A 232 23.32 -14.68 0.40
N ALA A 233 24.27 -15.60 0.60
CA ALA A 233 24.19 -16.95 0.06
C ALA A 233 22.93 -17.69 0.54
N PHE A 234 22.53 -17.49 1.80
CA PHE A 234 21.28 -18.05 2.33
C PHE A 234 20.04 -17.47 1.64
N LEU A 235 19.98 -16.14 1.46
CA LEU A 235 18.86 -15.49 0.77
C LEU A 235 18.79 -15.88 -0.71
N GLU A 236 19.93 -15.91 -1.41
CA GLU A 236 20.03 -16.36 -2.80
C GLU A 236 19.51 -17.79 -2.96
N ARG A 237 19.91 -18.71 -2.08
CA ARG A 237 19.44 -20.10 -2.15
C ARG A 237 17.96 -20.22 -1.84
N HIS A 238 17.53 -19.73 -0.68
CA HIS A 238 16.23 -20.10 -0.13
C HIS A 238 15.09 -19.12 -0.45
N PHE A 239 15.40 -17.84 -0.71
CA PHE A 239 14.39 -16.84 -1.06
C PHE A 239 14.34 -16.53 -2.56
N TYR A 240 15.41 -16.84 -3.31
CA TYR A 240 15.45 -16.66 -4.75
C TYR A 240 15.40 -17.99 -5.52
N GLN A 241 16.42 -18.86 -5.41
CA GLN A 241 16.52 -20.09 -6.20
C GLN A 241 15.40 -21.08 -5.89
N ASP A 242 15.17 -21.41 -4.61
CA ASP A 242 14.11 -22.36 -4.21
C ASP A 242 12.71 -21.90 -4.68
N VAL A 243 12.49 -20.58 -4.72
CA VAL A 243 11.23 -19.97 -5.20
C VAL A 243 11.13 -20.02 -6.72
N ALA A 244 12.16 -19.58 -7.44
CA ALA A 244 12.22 -19.53 -8.89
C ALA A 244 12.16 -20.94 -9.51
N LEU A 245 12.90 -21.90 -8.95
CA LEU A 245 12.95 -23.30 -9.37
C LEU A 245 11.77 -24.12 -8.85
N ARG A 246 10.87 -23.53 -8.05
CA ARG A 246 9.67 -24.18 -7.51
C ARG A 246 9.98 -25.41 -6.64
N MET A 247 11.09 -25.38 -5.91
CA MET A 247 11.53 -26.48 -5.05
C MET A 247 10.72 -26.58 -3.75
N ALA A 248 10.15 -25.47 -3.30
CA ALA A 248 9.30 -25.43 -2.11
C ALA A 248 7.81 -25.74 -2.42
N PRO A 249 7.05 -26.37 -1.49
CA PRO A 249 5.61 -26.53 -1.61
C PRO A 249 4.90 -25.20 -1.87
N GLY A 250 3.83 -25.21 -2.67
CA GLY A 250 3.19 -23.99 -3.19
C GLY A 250 2.83 -22.93 -2.14
N PHE A 251 2.34 -23.35 -0.97
CA PHE A 251 2.01 -22.45 0.14
C PHE A 251 3.26 -21.82 0.78
N ILE A 252 4.30 -22.63 1.07
CA ILE A 252 5.57 -22.14 1.63
C ILE A 252 6.22 -21.19 0.65
N ARG A 253 6.26 -21.56 -0.64
CA ARG A 253 6.80 -20.71 -1.72
C ARG A 253 6.11 -19.35 -1.77
N MET A 254 4.77 -19.32 -1.70
CA MET A 254 3.99 -18.07 -1.67
C MET A 254 4.39 -17.20 -0.48
N LEU A 255 4.51 -17.77 0.72
CA LEU A 255 4.94 -17.02 1.91
C LEU A 255 6.36 -16.49 1.77
N VAL A 256 7.32 -17.33 1.38
CA VAL A 256 8.73 -16.95 1.17
C VAL A 256 8.83 -15.82 0.14
N GLN A 257 8.12 -15.96 -0.98
CA GLN A 257 8.07 -14.94 -2.03
C GLN A 257 7.47 -13.62 -1.53
N ALA A 258 6.37 -13.67 -0.78
CA ALA A 258 5.73 -12.48 -0.20
C ALA A 258 6.66 -11.74 0.77
N MET A 259 7.32 -12.48 1.67
CA MET A 259 8.22 -11.94 2.68
C MET A 259 9.38 -11.19 2.03
N ILE A 260 10.09 -11.85 1.10
CA ILE A 260 11.25 -11.22 0.46
C ILE A 260 10.87 -10.07 -0.46
N ARG A 261 9.76 -10.16 -1.20
CA ARG A 261 9.26 -9.04 -2.03
C ARG A 261 9.01 -7.81 -1.18
N LEU A 262 8.32 -7.95 -0.04
CA LEU A 262 8.06 -6.83 0.86
C LEU A 262 9.36 -6.30 1.49
N GLY A 263 10.24 -7.20 1.95
CA GLY A 263 11.52 -6.81 2.55
C GLY A 263 12.40 -6.00 1.59
N LYS A 264 12.59 -6.48 0.36
CA LYS A 264 13.41 -5.77 -0.63
C LYS A 264 12.80 -4.44 -1.04
N GLN A 265 11.49 -4.38 -1.24
CA GLN A 265 10.80 -3.12 -1.57
C GLN A 265 11.04 -2.06 -0.49
N LEU A 266 10.94 -2.43 0.80
CA LEU A 266 11.25 -1.50 1.89
C LEU A 266 12.71 -1.02 1.83
N CYS A 267 13.67 -1.91 1.60
CA CYS A 267 15.07 -1.52 1.43
C CYS A 267 15.28 -0.55 0.25
N TYR A 268 14.67 -0.84 -0.91
CA TYR A 268 14.75 0.04 -2.09
C TYR A 268 14.14 1.41 -1.81
N MET A 269 12.97 1.46 -1.18
CA MET A 269 12.33 2.72 -0.81
C MET A 269 13.20 3.55 0.14
N GLY A 270 13.82 2.89 1.13
CA GLY A 270 14.69 3.54 2.10
C GLY A 270 15.98 4.13 1.47
N TYR A 271 16.48 3.52 0.40
CA TYR A 271 17.69 3.96 -0.31
C TYR A 271 17.39 5.00 -1.38
N TYR A 272 16.50 4.69 -2.34
CA TYR A 272 16.29 5.51 -3.54
C TYR A 272 15.45 6.78 -3.31
N ASN A 273 14.83 6.95 -2.14
CA ASN A 273 14.20 8.22 -1.75
C ASN A 273 15.21 9.25 -1.22
N ASP A 274 16.43 8.85 -0.85
CA ASP A 274 17.39 9.77 -0.25
C ASP A 274 18.00 10.70 -1.33
N PRO A 275 17.94 12.03 -1.15
CA PRO A 275 18.45 12.98 -2.14
C PRO A 275 19.93 12.79 -2.49
N ARG A 276 20.74 12.16 -1.63
CA ARG A 276 22.14 11.82 -1.93
C ARG A 276 22.27 10.80 -3.06
N VAL A 277 21.27 9.93 -3.24
CA VAL A 277 21.25 8.86 -4.25
C VAL A 277 20.76 9.38 -5.61
N HIS A 278 19.99 10.46 -5.65
CA HIS A 278 19.39 10.95 -6.90
C HIS A 278 20.41 11.18 -8.02
N SER A 279 21.53 11.85 -7.73
CA SER A 279 22.54 12.13 -8.74
C SER A 279 23.30 10.88 -9.20
N SER A 280 23.45 9.86 -8.34
CA SER A 280 24.16 8.63 -8.73
C SER A 280 23.40 7.83 -9.78
N VAL A 281 22.06 7.88 -9.76
CA VAL A 281 21.21 7.26 -10.79
C VAL A 281 20.88 8.21 -11.96
N GLY A 282 21.47 9.39 -11.99
CA GLY A 282 21.22 10.40 -13.02
C GLY A 282 19.83 11.05 -12.95
N TYR A 283 19.21 11.09 -11.76
CA TYR A 283 17.94 11.77 -11.52
C TYR A 283 18.16 13.20 -11.02
N GLU A 284 17.33 14.10 -11.53
CA GLU A 284 17.30 15.51 -11.14
C GLU A 284 15.86 15.93 -10.77
N PRO A 285 15.60 16.25 -9.49
CA PRO A 285 14.31 16.77 -9.05
C PRO A 285 13.92 18.03 -9.83
N PHE A 286 12.64 18.23 -10.11
CA PHE A 286 12.16 19.35 -10.93
C PHE A 286 12.69 20.67 -10.39
N SER A 287 12.59 20.93 -9.08
CA SER A 287 13.14 22.14 -8.43
C SER A 287 14.63 22.44 -8.68
N LYS A 288 15.40 21.47 -9.19
CA LYS A 288 16.83 21.62 -9.47
C LYS A 288 17.18 21.62 -10.95
N ARG A 289 16.23 21.35 -11.86
CA ARG A 289 16.51 21.29 -13.31
C ARG A 289 16.80 22.70 -13.84
N ALA A 290 17.75 22.78 -14.76
CA ALA A 290 18.20 24.05 -15.35
C ALA A 290 17.07 24.86 -16.03
N ASP A 291 16.04 24.19 -16.54
CA ASP A 291 14.91 24.79 -17.26
C ASP A 291 13.71 25.13 -16.36
N SER A 292 13.80 24.92 -15.05
CA SER A 292 12.64 25.04 -14.14
C SER A 292 12.11 26.46 -14.04
N ASP A 293 12.99 27.44 -13.83
CA ASP A 293 12.59 28.84 -13.69
C ASP A 293 11.93 29.35 -14.97
N GLU A 294 12.44 28.94 -16.13
CA GLU A 294 11.86 29.26 -17.44
C GLU A 294 10.47 28.62 -17.60
N ARG A 295 10.32 27.33 -17.27
CA ARG A 295 9.03 26.63 -17.31
C ARG A 295 8.00 27.27 -16.36
N LEU A 296 8.47 27.85 -15.26
CA LEU A 296 7.62 28.50 -14.25
C LEU A 296 7.31 29.97 -14.57
N LYS A 297 8.01 30.61 -15.50
CA LYS A 297 7.97 32.06 -15.76
C LYS A 297 6.56 32.62 -16.00
N ASP A 298 5.76 31.89 -16.78
CA ASP A 298 4.39 32.32 -17.16
C ASP A 298 3.31 31.61 -16.33
N LEU A 299 3.68 31.00 -15.20
CA LEU A 299 2.71 30.48 -14.27
C LEU A 299 2.24 31.63 -13.37
N PRO A 300 1.03 32.18 -13.58
CA PRO A 300 0.40 32.88 -12.49
C PRO A 300 0.28 31.86 -11.36
N TYR A 301 0.81 32.19 -10.18
CA TYR A 301 0.42 31.50 -8.96
C TYR A 301 -1.09 31.71 -8.84
N GLN A 302 -1.87 30.77 -9.35
CA GLN A 302 -3.32 30.88 -9.27
C GLN A 302 -3.64 30.82 -7.79
N ASN A 303 -4.31 31.86 -7.29
CA ASN A 303 -5.12 31.79 -6.09
C ASN A 303 -6.22 30.74 -6.36
N ILE A 304 -5.88 29.46 -6.28
CA ILE A 304 -6.85 28.40 -6.14
C ILE A 304 -7.57 28.77 -4.85
N LYS A 305 -8.84 29.18 -4.94
CA LYS A 305 -9.64 29.42 -3.75
C LYS A 305 -9.54 28.14 -2.90
N PRO A 306 -8.97 28.22 -1.69
CA PRO A 306 -8.68 27.02 -0.93
C PRO A 306 -9.99 26.33 -0.61
N LEU A 307 -10.09 25.05 -0.99
CA LEU A 307 -11.22 24.21 -0.67
C LEU A 307 -11.37 24.14 0.85
N GLN A 308 -12.49 24.62 1.38
CA GLN A 308 -12.77 24.51 2.81
C GLN A 308 -13.27 23.11 3.13
N VAL A 309 -12.69 22.49 4.16
CA VAL A 309 -13.08 21.17 4.67
C VAL A 309 -13.23 21.22 6.18
N LEU A 310 -14.06 20.34 6.72
CA LEU A 310 -14.22 20.11 8.15
C LEU A 310 -13.38 18.93 8.59
N ASN A 311 -12.66 19.11 9.69
CA ASN A 311 -11.85 18.08 10.32
C ASN A 311 -12.50 17.65 11.64
N GLU A 312 -11.88 16.69 12.32
CA GLU A 312 -12.34 16.22 13.64
C GLU A 312 -12.57 17.37 14.65
N LYS A 313 -11.69 18.39 14.64
CA LYS A 313 -11.75 19.54 15.55
C LYS A 313 -12.91 20.50 15.26
N ASP A 314 -13.40 20.51 14.02
CA ASP A 314 -14.44 21.44 13.57
C ASP A 314 -15.85 20.90 13.87
N ILE A 315 -15.98 19.58 14.06
CA ILE A 315 -17.25 18.91 14.36
C ILE A 315 -17.54 18.97 15.86
N LYS A 316 -18.61 19.67 16.23
CA LYS A 316 -19.15 19.73 17.60
C LYS A 316 -20.12 18.58 17.84
N GLY A 317 -19.88 17.78 18.89
CA GLY A 317 -20.71 16.62 19.23
C GLY A 317 -20.50 15.41 18.32
N ASP A 318 -21.23 14.32 18.57
CA ASP A 318 -21.01 13.03 17.90
C ASP A 318 -22.16 12.66 16.94
N VAL A 319 -23.09 13.59 16.69
CA VAL A 319 -24.22 13.39 15.79
C VAL A 319 -24.38 14.61 14.88
N ILE A 320 -24.48 14.37 13.57
CA ILE A 320 -24.83 15.37 12.56
C ILE A 320 -26.16 14.98 11.93
N GLU A 321 -27.07 15.94 11.83
CA GLU A 321 -28.31 15.79 11.06
C GLU A 321 -28.18 16.61 9.78
N TRP A 322 -28.24 15.93 8.63
CA TRP A 322 -28.11 16.56 7.33
C TRP A 322 -29.42 16.42 6.54
N ASP A 323 -30.07 17.55 6.28
CA ASP A 323 -31.26 17.59 5.43
C ASP A 323 -30.86 17.70 3.95
N GLY A 324 -30.42 16.57 3.37
CA GLY A 324 -29.97 16.47 1.99
C GLY A 324 -29.37 15.10 1.65
N VAL A 325 -28.45 15.10 0.69
CA VAL A 325 -27.70 13.91 0.26
C VAL A 325 -26.41 13.79 1.06
N VAL A 326 -26.13 12.60 1.58
CA VAL A 326 -24.85 12.24 2.18
C VAL A 326 -24.07 11.34 1.21
N ILE A 327 -22.93 11.82 0.72
CA ILE A 327 -22.05 11.09 -0.21
C ILE A 327 -20.83 10.57 0.56
N ILE A 328 -20.52 9.29 0.38
CA ILE A 328 -19.43 8.60 1.08
C ILE A 328 -18.25 8.47 0.13
N GLY A 329 -17.19 9.21 0.37
CA GLY A 329 -16.03 9.40 -0.51
C GLY A 329 -16.08 10.74 -1.24
N SER A 330 -14.91 11.26 -1.62
CA SER A 330 -14.73 12.53 -2.35
C SER A 330 -14.01 12.38 -3.69
N GLY A 331 -13.89 11.16 -4.21
CA GLY A 331 -13.22 10.86 -5.47
C GLY A 331 -13.98 11.31 -6.73
N PRO A 332 -13.45 10.97 -7.92
CA PRO A 332 -14.04 11.29 -9.23
C PRO A 332 -15.57 11.27 -9.32
N GLY A 333 -16.19 10.12 -9.08
CA GLY A 333 -17.65 9.98 -9.20
C GLY A 333 -18.40 10.81 -8.15
N ALA A 334 -17.88 10.88 -6.92
CA ALA A 334 -18.49 11.63 -5.84
C ALA A 334 -18.53 13.14 -6.12
N SER A 335 -17.44 13.70 -6.67
CA SER A 335 -17.35 15.12 -6.98
C SER A 335 -18.27 15.54 -8.13
N ILE A 336 -18.38 14.72 -9.18
CA ILE A 336 -19.31 14.96 -10.29
C ILE A 336 -20.76 14.85 -9.83
N MET A 337 -21.08 13.83 -9.02
CA MET A 337 -22.39 13.70 -8.38
C MET A 337 -22.72 14.93 -7.52
N ALA A 338 -21.78 15.39 -6.68
CA ALA A 338 -21.98 16.57 -5.84
C ALA A 338 -22.26 17.83 -6.67
N LYS A 339 -21.50 18.04 -7.76
CA LYS A 339 -21.72 19.17 -8.66
C LYS A 339 -23.12 19.16 -9.28
N GLY A 340 -23.52 18.04 -9.89
CA GLY A 340 -24.84 17.94 -10.51
C GLY A 340 -26.01 18.04 -9.50
N LEU A 341 -25.82 17.55 -8.27
CA LEU A 341 -26.82 17.70 -7.21
C LEU A 341 -26.95 19.15 -6.73
N VAL A 342 -25.85 19.87 -6.56
CA VAL A 342 -25.86 21.29 -6.18
C VAL A 342 -26.45 22.15 -7.30
N GLU A 343 -26.15 21.87 -8.56
CA GLU A 343 -26.77 22.53 -9.73
C GLU A 343 -28.30 22.34 -9.76
N LYS A 344 -28.79 21.23 -9.19
CA LYS A 344 -30.23 20.96 -8.97
C LYS A 344 -30.76 21.51 -7.64
N GLY A 345 -30.00 22.35 -6.94
CA GLY A 345 -30.40 22.99 -5.68
C GLY A 345 -30.44 22.03 -4.48
N LYS A 346 -29.75 20.88 -4.53
CA LYS A 346 -29.72 19.92 -3.42
C LYS A 346 -28.55 20.19 -2.47
N ARG A 347 -28.79 19.98 -1.18
CA ARG A 347 -27.77 20.05 -0.13
C ARG A 347 -26.95 18.77 -0.09
N VAL A 348 -25.63 18.87 -0.03
CA VAL A 348 -24.70 17.74 -0.11
C VAL A 348 -23.67 17.78 1.03
N LEU A 349 -23.56 16.67 1.76
CA LEU A 349 -22.50 16.43 2.74
C LEU A 349 -21.64 15.27 2.26
N MET A 350 -20.34 15.48 2.13
CA MET A 350 -19.38 14.45 1.76
C MET A 350 -18.58 13.98 2.99
N VAL A 351 -18.26 12.70 3.06
CA VAL A 351 -17.40 12.12 4.11
C VAL A 351 -16.24 11.38 3.47
N GLU A 352 -15.02 11.84 3.73
CA GLU A 352 -13.77 11.31 3.15
C GLU A 352 -12.86 10.74 4.24
N ARG A 353 -12.33 9.53 4.00
CA ARG A 353 -11.37 8.87 4.91
C ARG A 353 -9.99 9.52 4.85
N GLY A 354 -9.58 9.96 3.66
CA GLY A 354 -8.35 10.68 3.42
C GLY A 354 -8.32 12.07 4.06
N ASP A 355 -7.11 12.59 4.26
CA ASP A 355 -6.95 13.97 4.71
C ASP A 355 -7.11 14.95 3.54
N HIS A 356 -7.36 16.21 3.86
CA HIS A 356 -7.19 17.30 2.91
C HIS A 356 -5.73 17.76 2.93
N THR A 357 -5.04 17.62 1.81
CA THR A 357 -3.69 18.16 1.61
C THR A 357 -3.80 19.28 0.59
N ASP A 358 -3.53 20.52 1.02
CA ASP A 358 -3.58 21.66 0.12
C ASP A 358 -2.48 21.55 -0.95
N PRO A 359 -2.72 21.93 -2.21
CA PRO A 359 -1.71 21.85 -3.26
C PRO A 359 -0.37 22.54 -2.93
N SER A 360 -0.37 23.59 -2.11
CA SER A 360 0.86 24.26 -1.64
C SER A 360 1.76 23.37 -0.77
N GLN A 361 1.19 22.32 -0.17
CA GLN A 361 1.90 21.35 0.66
C GLN A 361 2.52 20.21 -0.16
N PHE A 362 2.17 20.08 -1.44
CA PHE A 362 2.78 19.08 -2.32
C PHE A 362 4.25 19.40 -2.58
N ASN A 363 5.09 18.37 -2.55
CA ASN A 363 6.53 18.48 -2.68
C ASN A 363 7.13 17.30 -3.44
N GLU A 364 8.45 17.29 -3.61
CA GLU A 364 9.19 16.32 -4.42
C GLU A 364 9.73 15.13 -3.61
N ASP A 365 9.37 15.03 -2.32
CA ASP A 365 9.70 13.88 -1.47
C ASP A 365 8.63 12.79 -1.67
N GLU A 366 9.02 11.72 -2.37
CA GLU A 366 8.09 10.64 -2.73
C GLU A 366 7.52 9.97 -1.47
N ILE A 367 8.32 9.77 -0.44
CA ILE A 367 7.88 9.17 0.84
C ILE A 367 6.79 10.02 1.50
N ASP A 368 6.95 11.34 1.55
CA ASP A 368 5.97 12.24 2.16
C ASP A 368 4.65 12.22 1.35
N MET A 369 4.74 12.36 0.03
CA MET A 369 3.56 12.38 -0.85
C MET A 369 2.81 11.05 -0.88
N VAL A 370 3.52 9.92 -0.91
CA VAL A 370 2.89 8.60 -0.87
C VAL A 370 2.12 8.37 0.43
N SER A 371 2.73 8.74 1.55
CA SER A 371 2.17 8.55 2.88
C SER A 371 0.90 9.36 3.11
N ARG A 372 0.81 10.55 2.49
CA ARG A 372 -0.37 11.43 2.58
C ARG A 372 -1.48 11.04 1.61
N LEU A 373 -1.13 10.69 0.38
CA LEU A 373 -2.07 10.67 -0.73
C LEU A 373 -2.59 9.28 -1.10
N TYR A 374 -1.92 8.21 -0.69
CA TYR A 374 -2.27 6.84 -1.07
C TYR A 374 -2.89 6.04 0.08
N ALA A 375 -3.84 5.18 -0.25
CA ALA A 375 -4.39 4.20 0.66
C ALA A 375 -3.28 3.28 1.18
N ASP A 376 -3.17 3.17 2.51
CA ASP A 376 -2.17 2.37 3.20
C ASP A 376 -0.71 2.61 2.76
N GLY A 377 -0.37 3.83 2.32
CA GLY A 377 0.97 4.15 1.80
C GLY A 377 1.33 3.31 0.57
N ALA A 378 0.37 3.08 -0.33
CA ALA A 378 0.55 2.22 -1.50
C ALA A 378 0.94 0.75 -1.19
N LEU A 379 0.80 0.28 0.06
CA LEU A 379 1.09 -1.11 0.47
C LEU A 379 -0.14 -2.04 0.38
N GLN A 380 -1.25 -1.61 -0.23
CA GLN A 380 -2.44 -2.45 -0.38
C GLN A 380 -2.20 -3.56 -1.42
N GLN A 381 -2.41 -4.81 -1.03
CA GLN A 381 -2.16 -6.00 -1.85
C GLN A 381 -3.31 -7.02 -1.75
N ALA A 382 -3.36 -7.94 -2.71
CA ALA A 382 -4.18 -9.15 -2.65
C ALA A 382 -3.72 -10.10 -1.55
N ALA A 383 -4.59 -11.04 -1.17
CA ALA A 383 -4.38 -11.95 -0.06
C ALA A 383 -3.18 -12.91 -0.24
N ASP A 384 -2.73 -13.10 -1.48
CA ASP A 384 -1.54 -13.88 -1.82
C ASP A 384 -0.27 -13.02 -1.95
N PHE A 385 -0.36 -11.70 -1.69
CA PHE A 385 0.72 -10.71 -1.76
C PHE A 385 1.38 -10.53 -3.13
N ARG A 386 0.78 -11.03 -4.21
CA ARG A 386 1.37 -10.98 -5.58
C ARG A 386 0.78 -9.90 -6.47
N PHE A 387 -0.37 -9.34 -6.07
CA PHE A 387 -1.07 -8.31 -6.83
C PHE A 387 -1.24 -7.04 -6.01
N GLN A 388 -0.67 -5.94 -6.46
CA GLN A 388 -0.75 -4.64 -5.78
C GLN A 388 -1.97 -3.83 -6.28
N VAL A 389 -2.71 -3.22 -5.36
CA VAL A 389 -3.84 -2.36 -5.69
C VAL A 389 -3.57 -0.96 -5.14
N ILE A 390 -3.35 0.00 -6.04
CA ILE A 390 -2.96 1.36 -5.71
C ILE A 390 -4.18 2.27 -5.83
N GLN A 391 -4.51 3.01 -4.78
CA GLN A 391 -5.66 3.92 -4.76
C GLN A 391 -5.33 5.20 -3.98
N GLY A 392 -5.85 6.34 -4.42
CA GLY A 392 -5.76 7.58 -3.65
C GLY A 392 -6.64 7.54 -2.40
N SER A 393 -6.16 8.13 -1.31
CA SER A 393 -6.85 8.27 -0.03
C SER A 393 -6.64 9.69 0.51
N ALA A 394 -7.15 10.68 -0.22
CA ALA A 394 -7.14 12.10 0.09
C ALA A 394 -8.46 12.73 -0.37
N VAL A 395 -8.75 13.97 0.06
CA VAL A 395 -9.87 14.75 -0.52
C VAL A 395 -9.64 14.91 -2.03
N GLY A 396 -10.63 14.53 -2.84
CA GLY A 396 -10.51 14.39 -4.31
C GLY A 396 -10.18 12.96 -4.78
N GLY A 397 -9.90 12.05 -3.85
CA GLY A 397 -9.66 10.63 -4.07
C GLY A 397 -8.52 10.33 -5.05
N SER A 398 -8.70 9.30 -5.88
CA SER A 398 -7.65 8.86 -6.81
C SER A 398 -7.32 9.86 -7.91
N SER A 399 -8.15 10.89 -8.16
CA SER A 399 -7.80 11.96 -9.12
C SER A 399 -6.60 12.80 -8.68
N VAL A 400 -6.30 12.83 -7.38
CA VAL A 400 -5.15 13.57 -6.84
C VAL A 400 -3.83 12.88 -7.21
N VAL A 401 -3.84 11.56 -7.37
CA VAL A 401 -2.64 10.74 -7.61
C VAL A 401 -2.63 10.01 -8.95
N ASN A 402 -3.69 10.08 -9.75
CA ASN A 402 -3.66 9.51 -11.09
C ASN A 402 -2.87 10.40 -12.07
N ASN A 403 -2.63 9.87 -13.26
CA ASN A 403 -1.88 10.53 -14.32
C ASN A 403 -2.75 11.38 -15.27
N ALA A 404 -3.98 11.71 -14.87
CA ALA A 404 -4.94 12.52 -15.64
C ALA A 404 -5.41 11.96 -16.99
N VAL A 405 -5.00 10.74 -17.35
CA VAL A 405 -5.36 10.09 -18.62
C VAL A 405 -6.87 9.86 -18.70
N CYS A 406 -7.46 10.21 -19.84
CA CYS A 406 -8.88 10.15 -20.09
C CYS A 406 -9.16 9.33 -21.36
N PHE A 407 -9.94 8.27 -21.22
CA PHE A 407 -10.49 7.48 -22.32
C PHE A 407 -12.00 7.39 -22.16
N ASP A 408 -12.73 7.59 -23.26
CA ASP A 408 -14.15 7.30 -23.29
C ASP A 408 -14.41 5.81 -23.13
N THR A 409 -15.59 5.47 -22.61
CA THR A 409 -16.00 4.07 -22.47
C THR A 409 -16.12 3.42 -23.85
N PRO A 410 -15.39 2.32 -24.14
CA PRO A 410 -15.47 1.69 -25.45
C PRO A 410 -16.90 1.22 -25.77
N LYS A 411 -17.38 1.49 -26.99
CA LYS A 411 -18.73 1.09 -27.43
C LYS A 411 -18.98 -0.42 -27.24
N THR A 412 -18.00 -1.25 -27.57
CA THR A 412 -18.08 -2.72 -27.41
C THR A 412 -18.21 -3.17 -25.96
N VAL A 413 -17.79 -2.35 -25.00
CA VAL A 413 -18.00 -2.60 -23.57
C VAL A 413 -19.43 -2.21 -23.17
N LEU A 414 -19.92 -1.06 -23.63
CA LEU A 414 -21.32 -0.63 -23.41
C LEU A 414 -22.32 -1.63 -23.99
N ASP A 415 -22.12 -2.05 -25.25
CA ASP A 415 -22.97 -3.04 -25.93
C ASP A 415 -23.04 -4.34 -25.10
N ARG A 416 -21.90 -4.79 -24.55
CA ARG A 416 -21.81 -6.01 -23.72
C ARG A 416 -22.49 -5.86 -22.36
N TRP A 417 -22.38 -4.69 -21.73
CA TRP A 417 -23.04 -4.43 -20.45
C TRP A 417 -24.55 -4.39 -20.60
N ASN A 418 -25.04 -3.88 -21.73
CA ASN A 418 -26.47 -3.76 -22.03
C ASN A 418 -27.09 -4.98 -22.74
N ASP A 419 -26.33 -6.04 -22.98
CA ASP A 419 -26.88 -7.28 -23.55
C ASP A 419 -27.97 -7.87 -22.62
N HIS A 420 -29.20 -7.91 -23.13
CA HIS A 420 -30.38 -8.43 -22.42
C HIS A 420 -30.30 -9.93 -22.11
N ASN A 421 -29.51 -10.69 -22.89
CA ASN A 421 -29.26 -12.11 -22.61
C ASN A 421 -28.08 -12.30 -21.63
N GLY A 422 -27.37 -11.22 -21.29
CA GLY A 422 -26.18 -11.21 -20.46
C GLY A 422 -26.42 -10.53 -19.10
N ILE A 423 -25.67 -9.46 -18.84
CA ILE A 423 -25.75 -8.72 -17.58
C ILE A 423 -27.03 -7.88 -17.50
N ASP A 424 -27.53 -7.39 -18.63
CA ASP A 424 -28.66 -6.46 -18.71
C ASP A 424 -28.51 -5.28 -17.73
N ALA A 425 -27.47 -4.46 -17.94
CA ALA A 425 -27.25 -3.24 -17.18
C ALA A 425 -28.42 -2.25 -17.33
N GLY A 426 -29.12 -2.31 -18.48
CA GLY A 426 -30.33 -1.55 -18.69
C GLY A 426 -30.12 -0.05 -18.85
N LEU A 427 -28.91 0.36 -19.24
CA LEU A 427 -28.55 1.77 -19.44
C LEU A 427 -29.29 2.35 -20.64
N ASP A 428 -29.79 3.57 -20.50
CA ASP A 428 -30.08 4.43 -21.65
C ASP A 428 -28.74 4.90 -22.25
N LEU A 429 -28.39 4.36 -23.42
CA LEU A 429 -27.12 4.63 -24.06
C LEU A 429 -27.02 6.06 -24.60
N ASP A 430 -28.12 6.65 -25.06
CA ASP A 430 -28.11 8.02 -25.59
C ASP A 430 -27.84 9.01 -24.46
N ARG A 431 -28.55 8.85 -23.33
CA ARG A 431 -28.27 9.61 -22.12
C ARG A 431 -26.85 9.36 -21.60
N TYR A 432 -26.36 8.13 -21.63
CA TYR A 432 -24.99 7.81 -21.21
C TYR A 432 -23.97 8.59 -22.04
N VAL A 433 -24.11 8.61 -23.37
CA VAL A 433 -23.22 9.35 -24.28
C VAL A 433 -23.28 10.85 -24.01
N GLN A 434 -24.47 11.41 -23.78
CA GLN A 434 -24.63 12.82 -23.41
C GLN A 434 -23.90 13.14 -22.09
N CYS A 435 -24.04 12.28 -21.08
CA CYS A 435 -23.33 12.43 -19.81
C CYS A 435 -21.81 12.34 -20.00
N ASN A 436 -21.34 11.41 -20.84
CA ASN A 436 -19.92 11.25 -21.15
C ASN A 436 -19.34 12.54 -21.78
N ASN A 437 -20.04 13.12 -22.74
CA ASN A 437 -19.64 14.38 -23.39
C ASN A 437 -19.60 15.54 -22.39
N ARG A 438 -20.64 15.68 -21.56
CA ARG A 438 -20.70 16.70 -20.52
C ARG A 438 -19.58 16.57 -19.50
N VAL A 439 -19.26 15.34 -19.07
CA VAL A 439 -18.14 15.07 -18.16
C VAL A 439 -16.81 15.48 -18.78
N ASN A 440 -16.56 15.10 -20.03
CA ASN A 440 -15.33 15.48 -20.75
C ASN A 440 -15.16 17.00 -20.80
N GLU A 441 -16.23 17.74 -21.08
CA GLU A 441 -16.22 19.20 -21.05
C GLU A 441 -15.98 19.75 -19.63
N MET A 442 -16.73 19.24 -18.65
CA MET A 442 -16.73 19.71 -17.25
C MET A 442 -15.35 19.60 -16.59
N ILE A 443 -14.62 18.52 -16.84
CA ILE A 443 -13.28 18.32 -16.26
C ILE A 443 -12.16 18.85 -17.14
N GLY A 444 -12.48 19.40 -18.32
CA GLY A 444 -11.52 19.99 -19.24
C GLY A 444 -10.63 18.97 -19.93
N VAL A 445 -11.18 17.84 -20.40
CA VAL A 445 -10.42 16.88 -21.19
C VAL A 445 -10.00 17.51 -22.50
N ARG A 446 -8.71 17.46 -22.80
CA ARG A 446 -8.12 17.97 -24.04
C ARG A 446 -7.03 17.01 -24.51
N LYS A 447 -6.79 16.99 -25.82
CA LYS A 447 -5.56 16.42 -26.35
C LYS A 447 -4.38 17.31 -25.95
N ILE A 448 -3.20 16.72 -25.90
CA ILE A 448 -1.97 17.48 -25.70
C ILE A 448 -1.50 17.98 -27.07
N ASP A 449 -1.81 19.24 -27.36
CA ASP A 449 -1.41 19.98 -28.56
C ASP A 449 -0.79 21.33 -28.17
N GLU A 450 -0.34 22.10 -29.17
CA GLU A 450 0.31 23.41 -28.97
C GLU A 450 -0.59 24.41 -28.22
N SER A 451 -1.92 24.26 -28.25
CA SER A 451 -2.85 25.15 -27.56
C SER A 451 -2.98 24.86 -26.06
N ASN A 452 -2.55 23.66 -25.62
CA ASN A 452 -2.72 23.18 -24.25
C ASN A 452 -1.41 23.01 -23.47
N VAL A 453 -0.27 23.34 -24.08
CA VAL A 453 1.03 23.45 -23.41
C VAL A 453 1.30 24.90 -22.96
N PRO A 454 2.21 25.16 -22.01
CA PRO A 454 2.63 26.51 -21.69
C PRO A 454 3.40 27.17 -22.84
N ASN A 455 3.29 28.49 -23.00
CA ASN A 455 4.08 29.26 -23.96
C ASN A 455 5.60 29.17 -23.72
N THR A 456 6.01 28.71 -22.54
CA THR A 456 7.41 28.55 -22.13
C THR A 456 8.05 27.25 -22.63
N MET A 457 7.32 26.37 -23.32
CA MET A 457 7.89 25.14 -23.88
C MET A 457 7.12 24.66 -25.12
N SER A 458 7.82 24.02 -26.05
CA SER A 458 7.14 23.33 -27.16
C SER A 458 6.41 22.09 -26.66
N ARG A 459 5.45 21.61 -27.46
CA ARG A 459 4.81 20.32 -27.23
C ARG A 459 5.81 19.19 -27.08
N GLU A 460 6.86 19.13 -27.90
CA GLU A 460 7.87 18.08 -27.84
C GLU A 460 8.63 18.07 -26.51
N ALA A 461 9.01 19.25 -26.00
CA ALA A 461 9.71 19.40 -24.72
C ALA A 461 8.81 19.10 -23.50
N TYR A 462 7.49 19.17 -23.69
CA TYR A 462 6.48 18.81 -22.70
C TYR A 462 6.27 17.29 -22.59
N MET A 463 6.41 16.56 -23.71
CA MET A 463 6.24 15.10 -23.75
C MET A 463 7.43 14.39 -23.08
N ASN A 464 7.16 13.21 -22.51
CA ASN A 464 8.21 12.40 -21.89
C ASN A 464 9.13 11.79 -22.99
N PRO A 465 10.47 11.98 -22.89
CA PRO A 465 11.44 11.49 -23.87
C PRO A 465 11.38 9.98 -24.14
N GLY A 466 11.17 9.15 -23.11
CA GLY A 466 11.00 7.71 -23.26
C GLY A 466 9.73 7.33 -24.03
N GLY A 467 8.68 8.15 -23.94
CA GLY A 467 7.49 7.98 -24.77
C GLY A 467 7.74 8.28 -26.25
N VAL A 468 8.64 9.23 -26.55
CA VAL A 468 9.07 9.53 -27.92
C VAL A 468 9.81 8.32 -28.52
N LYS A 469 10.66 7.65 -27.74
CA LYS A 469 11.32 6.39 -28.17
C LYS A 469 10.32 5.29 -28.47
N PHE A 470 9.31 5.11 -27.62
CA PHE A 470 8.26 4.13 -27.88
C PHE A 470 7.51 4.44 -29.19
N LYS A 471 7.17 5.71 -29.43
CA LYS A 471 6.55 6.18 -30.68
C LYS A 471 7.43 5.93 -31.91
N GLU A 472 8.75 6.08 -31.78
CA GLU A 472 9.69 5.78 -32.86
C GLU A 472 9.64 4.28 -33.25
N GLY A 473 9.66 3.39 -32.26
CA GLY A 473 9.53 1.96 -32.48
C GLY A 473 8.22 1.57 -33.16
N ILE A 474 7.10 2.15 -32.70
CA ILE A 474 5.78 1.98 -33.32
C ILE A 474 5.82 2.36 -34.81
N ARG A 475 6.45 3.50 -35.14
CA ARG A 475 6.57 3.97 -36.52
C ARG A 475 7.39 3.01 -37.38
N LYS A 476 8.52 2.51 -36.88
CA LYS A 476 9.36 1.53 -37.59
C LYS A 476 8.64 0.20 -37.84
N MET A 477 7.79 -0.21 -36.90
CA MET A 477 6.96 -1.41 -37.04
C MET A 477 5.68 -1.21 -37.88
N GLY A 478 5.38 0.01 -38.32
CA GLY A 478 4.18 0.31 -39.10
C GLY A 478 2.87 0.35 -38.29
N TYR A 479 2.92 0.42 -36.96
CA TYR A 479 1.72 0.52 -36.10
C TYR A 479 1.19 1.95 -35.95
N ASN A 480 1.78 2.93 -36.64
CA ASN A 480 1.39 4.35 -36.57
C ASN A 480 0.30 4.74 -37.60
N VAL A 481 -0.34 3.76 -38.25
CA VAL A 481 -1.38 3.97 -39.25
C VAL A 481 -2.68 3.27 -38.86
N SER A 482 -3.80 3.76 -39.39
CA SER A 482 -5.12 3.15 -39.23
C SER A 482 -5.09 1.67 -39.64
N PRO A 483 -5.77 0.75 -38.92
CA PRO A 483 -6.76 1.02 -37.86
C PRO A 483 -6.18 1.16 -36.44
N HIS A 484 -4.86 1.07 -36.27
CA HIS A 484 -4.21 1.28 -34.97
C HIS A 484 -4.34 2.74 -34.54
N VAL A 485 -4.48 2.96 -33.24
CA VAL A 485 -4.58 4.30 -32.67
C VAL A 485 -3.34 4.55 -31.82
N VAL A 486 -2.55 5.53 -32.23
CA VAL A 486 -1.34 6.00 -31.56
C VAL A 486 -1.44 7.51 -31.46
N ASP A 487 -1.42 8.03 -30.24
CA ASP A 487 -1.47 9.46 -30.02
C ASP A 487 -0.84 9.81 -28.67
N SER A 488 -0.68 11.10 -28.42
CA SER A 488 -0.64 11.61 -27.06
C SER A 488 -1.94 11.28 -26.32
N VAL A 489 -1.83 10.97 -25.03
CA VAL A 489 -3.01 10.75 -24.19
C VAL A 489 -3.88 12.02 -24.15
N ALA A 490 -5.20 11.85 -24.20
CA ALA A 490 -6.10 12.91 -23.78
C ALA A 490 -6.06 13.01 -22.25
N ALA A 491 -6.04 14.23 -21.71
CA ALA A 491 -5.89 14.43 -20.28
C ALA A 491 -6.68 15.64 -19.77
N ASN A 492 -7.12 15.58 -18.51
CA ASN A 492 -7.65 16.74 -17.78
C ASN A 492 -6.48 17.56 -17.19
N ILE A 493 -5.64 18.10 -18.07
CA ILE A 493 -4.48 18.92 -17.75
C ILE A 493 -4.53 20.21 -18.58
N LYS A 494 -4.16 21.34 -17.96
CA LYS A 494 -4.08 22.64 -18.64
C LYS A 494 -2.76 23.34 -18.33
N HIS A 495 -1.99 23.74 -19.36
CA HIS A 495 -0.72 24.47 -19.24
C HIS A 495 0.21 23.91 -18.15
N CYS A 496 0.48 22.61 -18.19
CA CYS A 496 1.33 21.93 -17.21
C CYS A 496 2.81 22.18 -17.45
N VAL A 497 3.59 22.20 -16.37
CA VAL A 497 5.02 22.51 -16.38
C VAL A 497 5.92 21.33 -16.76
N GLY A 498 5.35 20.14 -16.96
CA GLY A 498 6.11 18.93 -17.30
C GLY A 498 7.03 18.44 -16.17
N CYS A 499 6.61 18.55 -14.90
CA CYS A 499 7.46 18.14 -13.76
C CYS A 499 7.66 16.62 -13.63
N GLY A 500 6.73 15.81 -14.17
CA GLY A 500 6.78 14.34 -14.07
C GLY A 500 6.15 13.76 -12.81
N TYR A 501 5.41 14.55 -12.04
CA TYR A 501 4.95 14.21 -10.67
C TYR A 501 3.43 14.02 -10.53
N CYS A 502 2.76 13.57 -11.59
CA CYS A 502 1.30 13.43 -11.55
C CYS A 502 0.84 12.46 -10.45
N ASN A 503 1.66 11.46 -10.15
CA ASN A 503 1.44 10.48 -9.08
C ASN A 503 1.77 10.98 -7.67
N MET A 504 2.33 12.18 -7.51
CA MET A 504 2.68 12.78 -6.20
C MET A 504 1.80 13.98 -5.83
N GLY A 505 0.75 14.24 -6.59
CA GLY A 505 -0.05 15.47 -6.47
C GLY A 505 0.55 16.61 -7.27
N CYS A 506 -0.31 17.42 -7.88
CA CYS A 506 0.12 18.52 -8.74
C CYS A 506 0.25 19.83 -7.94
N LYS A 507 1.47 20.14 -7.48
CA LYS A 507 1.78 21.39 -6.74
C LYS A 507 1.30 22.66 -7.46
N TRP A 508 1.35 22.64 -8.79
CA TRP A 508 1.08 23.80 -9.64
C TRP A 508 -0.39 23.94 -10.06
N GLY A 509 -1.27 23.04 -9.60
CA GLY A 509 -2.70 23.09 -9.91
C GLY A 509 -3.06 22.85 -11.38
N LYS A 510 -2.12 22.37 -12.21
CA LYS A 510 -2.31 22.19 -13.67
C LYS A 510 -2.94 20.87 -14.06
N LYS A 511 -2.83 19.86 -13.20
CA LYS A 511 -3.66 18.66 -13.26
C LYS A 511 -5.02 19.01 -12.64
N LEU A 512 -6.08 18.97 -13.42
CA LEU A 512 -7.43 19.40 -13.02
C LEU A 512 -8.12 18.29 -12.21
N SER A 513 -7.52 17.89 -11.11
CA SER A 513 -8.07 16.87 -10.20
C SER A 513 -9.34 17.37 -9.52
N MET A 514 -10.09 16.47 -8.90
CA MET A 514 -11.31 16.87 -8.19
C MET A 514 -11.03 17.83 -7.04
N LEU A 515 -9.87 17.71 -6.40
CA LEU A 515 -9.43 18.56 -5.29
C LEU A 515 -9.31 20.05 -5.67
N ASN A 516 -8.72 20.33 -6.83
CA ASN A 516 -8.38 21.69 -7.25
C ASN A 516 -9.21 22.23 -8.43
N ASN A 517 -10.13 21.42 -8.96
CA ASN A 517 -11.01 21.82 -10.08
C ASN A 517 -12.49 21.76 -9.68
N ILE A 518 -13.05 20.56 -9.50
CA ILE A 518 -14.51 20.39 -9.35
C ILE A 518 -14.99 20.79 -7.95
N LEU A 519 -14.39 20.26 -6.88
CA LEU A 519 -14.87 20.51 -5.51
C LEU A 519 -14.87 22.01 -5.14
N PRO A 520 -13.86 22.83 -5.52
CA PRO A 520 -13.92 24.28 -5.31
C PRO A 520 -15.10 24.96 -6.04
N GLN A 521 -15.40 24.55 -7.27
CA GLN A 521 -16.55 25.08 -8.02
C GLN A 521 -17.88 24.72 -7.33
N VAL A 522 -18.01 23.49 -6.81
CA VAL A 522 -19.21 23.08 -6.06
C VAL A 522 -19.40 23.93 -4.82
N GLN A 523 -18.33 24.18 -4.08
CA GLN A 523 -18.38 25.01 -2.88
C GLN A 523 -18.73 26.47 -3.18
N GLU A 524 -18.21 27.03 -4.28
CA GLU A 524 -18.56 28.37 -4.75
C GLU A 524 -20.03 28.47 -5.17
N LEU A 525 -20.56 27.44 -5.84
CA LEU A 525 -21.94 27.41 -6.29
C LEU A 525 -22.96 27.24 -5.13
N ALA A 526 -22.66 26.39 -4.14
CA ALA A 526 -23.61 26.06 -3.08
C ALA A 526 -23.51 26.94 -1.83
N GLY A 527 -22.30 27.43 -1.53
CA GLY A 527 -21.94 27.98 -0.22
C GLY A 527 -21.79 26.91 0.88
N ALA A 528 -21.18 27.29 2.00
CA ALA A 528 -20.82 26.39 3.10
C ALA A 528 -22.02 25.77 3.87
N GLU A 529 -23.22 26.33 3.72
CA GLU A 529 -24.44 25.80 4.35
C GLU A 529 -25.07 24.63 3.57
N ASN A 530 -24.83 24.60 2.26
CA ASN A 530 -25.42 23.63 1.34
C ASN A 530 -24.42 22.60 0.83
N PHE A 531 -23.11 22.86 0.97
CA PHE A 531 -22.06 21.91 0.64
C PHE A 531 -20.97 21.85 1.71
N GLN A 532 -20.75 20.66 2.27
CA GLN A 532 -19.72 20.42 3.28
C GLN A 532 -18.95 19.12 2.98
N ILE A 533 -17.67 19.10 3.36
CA ILE A 533 -16.81 17.92 3.26
C ILE A 533 -16.21 17.67 4.64
N ILE A 534 -16.39 16.47 5.19
CA ILE A 534 -15.71 16.01 6.40
C ILE A 534 -14.52 15.13 5.99
N ALA A 535 -13.30 15.59 6.23
CA ALA A 535 -12.07 14.87 5.91
C ALA A 535 -11.53 14.08 7.11
N GLY A 536 -10.67 13.10 6.85
CA GLY A 536 -10.03 12.27 7.87
C GLY A 536 -11.00 11.35 8.65
N CYS A 537 -12.15 11.00 8.05
CA CYS A 537 -13.25 10.28 8.69
C CYS A 537 -13.70 9.05 7.87
N GLU A 538 -13.46 7.83 8.37
CA GLU A 538 -13.85 6.58 7.70
C GLU A 538 -15.30 6.21 8.03
N VAL A 539 -16.17 6.06 7.02
CA VAL A 539 -17.49 5.43 7.22
C VAL A 539 -17.33 3.91 7.40
N GLU A 540 -17.73 3.40 8.56
CA GLU A 540 -17.56 1.99 8.92
C GLU A 540 -18.83 1.17 8.68
N LYS A 541 -20.03 1.78 8.79
CA LYS A 541 -21.31 1.06 8.71
C LYS A 541 -22.48 1.97 8.34
N LEU A 542 -23.45 1.46 7.58
CA LEU A 542 -24.76 2.05 7.34
C LEU A 542 -25.81 1.42 8.27
N LYS A 543 -26.70 2.23 8.84
CA LYS A 543 -27.86 1.77 9.63
C LYS A 543 -29.13 1.88 8.80
N SER A 544 -29.93 0.82 8.81
CA SER A 544 -31.17 0.74 8.03
C SER A 544 -32.36 0.40 8.92
N LYS A 545 -33.54 0.91 8.54
CA LYS A 545 -34.85 0.51 9.06
C LYS A 545 -35.71 0.09 7.86
N GLY A 546 -35.89 -1.22 7.67
CA GLY A 546 -36.53 -1.76 6.47
C GLY A 546 -35.72 -1.39 5.21
N ALA A 547 -36.40 -0.93 4.17
CA ALA A 547 -35.81 -0.52 2.89
C ALA A 547 -35.14 0.87 2.91
N LYS A 548 -35.03 1.52 4.07
CA LYS A 548 -34.45 2.88 4.18
C LYS A 548 -33.21 2.90 5.04
N VAL A 549 -32.14 3.49 4.53
CA VAL A 549 -30.97 3.88 5.32
C VAL A 549 -31.34 5.13 6.12
N THR A 550 -31.08 5.14 7.41
CA THR A 550 -31.44 6.24 8.33
C THR A 550 -30.22 7.05 8.75
N SER A 551 -29.07 6.40 8.86
CA SER A 551 -27.82 7.02 9.27
C SER A 551 -26.61 6.19 8.88
N LEU A 552 -25.43 6.78 9.00
CA LEU A 552 -24.14 6.10 8.90
C LEU A 552 -23.32 6.33 10.16
N ILE A 553 -22.44 5.37 10.47
CA ILE A 553 -21.42 5.48 11.53
C ILE A 553 -20.06 5.66 10.88
N ALA A 554 -19.41 6.76 11.22
CA ALA A 554 -18.08 7.11 10.79
C ALA A 554 -17.12 7.22 11.99
N LYS A 555 -15.82 7.19 11.70
CA LYS A 555 -14.75 7.20 12.71
C LYS A 555 -13.58 8.04 12.23
N PHE A 556 -13.18 9.01 13.04
CA PHE A 556 -11.98 9.79 12.84
C PHE A 556 -10.71 8.99 13.18
N ARG A 557 -9.56 9.43 12.70
CA ARG A 557 -8.26 8.77 12.95
C ARG A 557 -7.91 8.64 14.44
N ASN A 558 -8.32 9.60 15.27
CA ASN A 558 -8.11 9.56 16.72
C ASN A 558 -9.00 8.54 17.46
N GLY A 559 -9.95 7.91 16.76
CA GLY A 559 -10.87 6.92 17.30
C GLY A 559 -12.27 7.44 17.63
N ARG A 560 -12.49 8.76 17.61
CA ARG A 560 -13.79 9.39 17.87
C ARG A 560 -14.81 8.95 16.81
N LYS A 561 -16.00 8.58 17.27
CA LYS A 561 -17.10 8.14 16.42
C LYS A 561 -18.01 9.31 16.09
N LEU A 562 -18.61 9.27 14.91
CA LEU A 562 -19.56 10.25 14.41
C LEU A 562 -20.74 9.50 13.78
N GLU A 563 -21.96 9.83 14.19
CA GLU A 563 -23.18 9.37 13.50
C GLU A 563 -23.73 10.48 12.62
N ILE A 564 -23.97 10.19 11.34
CA ILE A 564 -24.54 11.16 10.39
C ILE A 564 -25.90 10.63 9.95
N LYS A 565 -26.96 11.36 10.29
CA LYS A 565 -28.32 11.10 9.82
C LYS A 565 -28.57 11.88 8.53
N GLY A 566 -29.28 11.28 7.59
CA GLY A 566 -29.53 11.85 6.27
C GLY A 566 -30.77 11.26 5.61
N LYS A 567 -31.24 11.91 4.53
CA LYS A 567 -32.42 11.46 3.78
C LYS A 567 -32.06 10.51 2.64
N THR A 568 -30.97 10.78 1.92
CA THR A 568 -30.49 9.97 0.79
C THR A 568 -28.99 9.74 0.92
N PHE A 569 -28.53 8.54 0.60
CA PHE A 569 -27.13 8.14 0.76
C PHE A 569 -26.54 7.64 -0.56
N VAL A 570 -25.35 8.11 -0.90
CA VAL A 570 -24.60 7.66 -2.08
C VAL A 570 -23.26 7.09 -1.62
N VAL A 571 -23.01 5.82 -1.93
CA VAL A 571 -21.72 5.17 -1.69
C VAL A 571 -20.83 5.40 -2.90
N ALA A 572 -19.72 6.12 -2.73
CA ALA A 572 -18.76 6.45 -3.78
C ALA A 572 -17.29 6.32 -3.27
N ALA A 573 -17.04 5.28 -2.47
CA ALA A 573 -15.77 5.04 -1.79
C ALA A 573 -14.74 4.25 -2.64
N GLY A 574 -15.05 4.00 -3.91
CA GLY A 574 -14.24 3.21 -4.83
C GLY A 574 -14.48 1.71 -4.70
N ALA A 575 -14.07 0.94 -5.71
CA ALA A 575 -14.58 -0.43 -5.90
C ALA A 575 -14.41 -1.35 -4.67
N ILE A 576 -13.23 -1.30 -4.05
CA ILE A 576 -12.87 -2.08 -2.87
C ILE A 576 -13.64 -1.64 -1.62
N SER A 577 -13.56 -0.35 -1.27
CA SER A 577 -14.12 0.16 -0.01
C SER A 577 -15.65 0.19 -0.01
N SER A 578 -16.28 0.49 -1.15
CA SER A 578 -17.73 0.47 -1.30
C SER A 578 -18.31 -0.92 -1.08
N SER A 579 -17.69 -1.94 -1.69
CA SER A 579 -18.05 -3.34 -1.49
C SER A 579 -17.92 -3.77 -0.01
N LEU A 580 -16.81 -3.41 0.65
CA LEU A 580 -16.60 -3.72 2.07
C LEU A 580 -17.57 -2.97 2.99
N LEU A 581 -17.95 -1.74 2.66
CA LEU A 581 -18.95 -0.98 3.42
C LEU A 581 -20.33 -1.65 3.34
N LEU A 582 -20.77 -2.05 2.13
CA LEU A 582 -22.05 -2.76 1.97
C LEU A 582 -22.05 -4.09 2.75
N GLN A 583 -20.97 -4.87 2.66
CA GLN A 583 -20.82 -6.12 3.42
C GLN A 583 -20.86 -5.88 4.95
N ARG A 584 -20.11 -4.91 5.49
CA ARG A 584 -20.13 -4.54 6.92
C ARG A 584 -21.50 -4.08 7.40
N SER A 585 -22.31 -3.54 6.48
CA SER A 585 -23.66 -3.05 6.73
C SER A 585 -24.74 -4.12 6.55
N GLY A 586 -24.37 -5.34 6.13
CA GLY A 586 -25.32 -6.42 5.83
C GLY A 586 -26.16 -6.18 4.58
N ILE A 587 -25.69 -5.33 3.66
CA ILE A 587 -26.38 -4.94 2.43
C ILE A 587 -25.86 -5.77 1.27
N ALA A 588 -26.79 -6.24 0.42
CA ALA A 588 -26.49 -7.08 -0.75
C ALA A 588 -25.59 -8.30 -0.41
N GLN A 589 -25.86 -8.94 0.73
CA GLN A 589 -25.11 -10.11 1.19
C GLN A 589 -25.02 -11.18 0.11
N GLY A 590 -23.83 -11.77 -0.05
CA GLY A 590 -23.56 -12.77 -1.08
C GLY A 590 -23.45 -12.22 -2.51
N ARG A 591 -23.67 -10.92 -2.74
CA ARG A 591 -23.48 -10.24 -4.04
C ARG A 591 -22.38 -9.16 -3.97
N ALA A 592 -22.44 -8.27 -2.97
CA ALA A 592 -21.46 -7.21 -2.77
C ALA A 592 -20.04 -7.77 -2.64
N GLY A 593 -19.08 -7.16 -3.33
CA GLY A 593 -17.69 -7.57 -3.44
C GLY A 593 -17.41 -8.74 -4.39
N LYS A 594 -18.40 -9.30 -5.08
CA LYS A 594 -18.18 -10.33 -6.12
C LYS A 594 -18.10 -9.72 -7.51
N ARG A 595 -17.57 -10.49 -8.47
CA ARG A 595 -17.40 -10.06 -9.88
C ARG A 595 -16.55 -8.78 -9.97
N LEU A 596 -15.55 -8.71 -9.11
CA LEU A 596 -14.52 -7.69 -9.20
C LEU A 596 -13.61 -8.04 -10.40
N SER A 597 -13.11 -7.01 -11.06
CA SER A 597 -12.21 -7.07 -12.22
C SER A 597 -11.22 -5.90 -12.13
N PHE A 598 -10.19 -5.93 -12.97
CA PHE A 598 -9.13 -4.94 -12.96
C PHE A 598 -8.68 -4.63 -14.38
N ASN A 599 -8.14 -3.43 -14.60
CA ASN A 599 -7.13 -3.29 -15.66
C ASN A 599 -5.79 -3.68 -15.02
N VAL A 600 -5.35 -4.91 -15.30
CA VAL A 600 -4.13 -5.50 -14.77
C VAL A 600 -2.95 -4.94 -15.56
N GLY A 601 -1.99 -4.36 -14.86
CA GLY A 601 -0.76 -3.85 -15.44
C GLY A 601 0.44 -4.74 -15.14
N SER A 602 1.28 -4.96 -16.14
CA SER A 602 2.67 -5.37 -15.97
C SER A 602 3.59 -4.44 -16.76
N PRO A 603 4.64 -3.90 -16.15
CA PRO A 603 5.57 -3.02 -16.84
C PRO A 603 6.68 -3.78 -17.57
N ILE A 604 7.21 -3.13 -18.62
CA ILE A 604 8.48 -3.47 -19.26
C ILE A 604 9.36 -2.23 -19.32
N SER A 605 10.63 -2.38 -18.96
CA SER A 605 11.64 -1.33 -19.02
C SER A 605 12.60 -1.59 -20.18
N ALA A 606 13.02 -0.55 -20.87
CA ALA A 606 13.98 -0.61 -21.98
C ALA A 606 15.16 0.32 -21.70
N VAL A 607 16.37 -0.14 -21.99
CA VAL A 607 17.61 0.65 -21.82
C VAL A 607 18.09 1.11 -23.19
N PHE A 608 18.43 2.39 -23.31
CA PHE A 608 19.02 2.98 -24.52
C PHE A 608 20.51 3.25 -24.34
N PRO A 609 21.29 3.29 -25.44
CA PRO A 609 22.71 3.62 -25.35
C PRO A 609 22.92 5.06 -24.85
N GLU A 610 22.05 5.99 -25.24
CA GLU A 610 22.09 7.40 -24.85
C GLU A 610 21.30 7.73 -23.58
N VAL A 611 21.62 8.88 -22.99
CA VAL A 611 20.83 9.49 -21.91
C VAL A 611 19.54 10.07 -22.48
N ILE A 612 18.40 9.64 -21.93
CA ILE A 612 17.07 10.09 -22.39
C ILE A 612 16.31 10.90 -21.33
N ASN A 613 16.57 10.67 -20.04
CA ASN A 613 15.91 11.35 -18.91
C ASN A 613 14.37 11.32 -18.99
N SER A 614 13.78 10.13 -19.13
CA SER A 614 12.32 9.96 -19.27
C SER A 614 11.50 10.60 -18.14
N TYR A 615 12.09 10.89 -16.98
CA TYR A 615 11.42 11.62 -15.89
C TYR A 615 11.18 13.13 -16.20
N LYS A 616 11.78 13.69 -17.26
CA LYS A 616 11.63 15.09 -17.67
C LYS A 616 10.47 15.26 -18.65
N GLY A 617 9.26 15.51 -18.14
CA GLY A 617 8.08 15.79 -18.96
C GLY A 617 6.80 15.27 -18.34
N LEU A 618 5.75 15.13 -19.15
CA LEU A 618 4.49 14.54 -18.71
C LEU A 618 4.67 13.06 -18.34
N GLN A 619 4.25 12.68 -17.13
CA GLN A 619 4.53 11.35 -16.59
C GLN A 619 3.98 10.20 -17.44
N ILE A 620 2.74 10.32 -17.95
CA ILE A 620 2.17 9.45 -18.99
C ILE A 620 1.87 10.32 -20.20
N SER A 621 2.51 10.05 -21.33
CA SER A 621 2.44 10.95 -22.49
C SER A 621 1.85 10.30 -23.74
N HIS A 622 2.18 9.05 -24.03
CA HIS A 622 1.75 8.34 -25.23
C HIS A 622 1.03 7.03 -24.88
N TYR A 623 0.16 6.60 -25.80
CA TYR A 623 -0.47 5.29 -25.78
C TYR A 623 -0.48 4.64 -27.16
N LEU A 624 -0.66 3.32 -27.18
CA LEU A 624 -0.93 2.55 -28.40
C LEU A 624 -2.09 1.58 -28.14
N GLN A 625 -3.12 1.69 -28.96
CA GLN A 625 -4.22 0.74 -29.03
C GLN A 625 -4.16 0.00 -30.37
N ILE A 626 -3.96 -1.31 -30.31
CA ILE A 626 -3.97 -2.18 -31.48
C ILE A 626 -5.42 -2.42 -31.93
N SER A 627 -5.67 -2.36 -33.25
CA SER A 627 -6.97 -2.66 -33.85
C SER A 627 -6.80 -3.73 -34.95
N PRO A 628 -7.68 -4.75 -35.02
CA PRO A 628 -8.70 -5.08 -34.03
C PRO A 628 -8.08 -5.33 -32.64
N SER A 629 -8.85 -5.08 -31.58
CA SER A 629 -8.33 -5.16 -30.21
C SER A 629 -7.78 -6.56 -29.92
N ARG A 630 -6.54 -6.62 -29.43
CA ARG A 630 -5.91 -7.84 -28.91
C ARG A 630 -6.10 -8.03 -27.41
N GLY A 631 -6.93 -7.21 -26.77
CA GLY A 631 -7.22 -7.31 -25.33
C GLY A 631 -6.25 -6.55 -24.41
N PHE A 632 -5.26 -5.84 -24.96
CA PHE A 632 -4.36 -4.96 -24.22
C PHE A 632 -4.23 -3.56 -24.84
N ILE A 633 -3.81 -2.60 -24.01
CA ILE A 633 -3.40 -1.24 -24.40
C ILE A 633 -2.05 -0.93 -23.77
N PHE A 634 -1.24 -0.12 -24.46
CA PHE A 634 0.04 0.37 -23.94
C PHE A 634 -0.09 1.80 -23.47
N GLU A 635 0.49 2.10 -22.31
CA GLU A 635 0.66 3.47 -21.81
C GLU A 635 2.12 3.67 -21.40
N THR A 636 2.79 4.65 -22.02
CA THR A 636 4.15 5.02 -21.62
C THR A 636 4.09 5.70 -20.25
N TRP A 637 5.03 5.40 -19.36
CA TRP A 637 5.10 6.07 -18.07
C TRP A 637 6.55 6.14 -17.58
N PHE A 638 6.85 7.03 -16.64
CA PHE A 638 8.15 7.00 -15.96
C PHE A 638 8.05 7.58 -14.56
N ASN A 639 8.49 6.83 -13.55
CA ASN A 639 8.40 7.25 -12.16
C ASN A 639 9.71 7.90 -11.69
N PRO A 640 9.65 8.74 -10.65
CA PRO A 640 10.85 9.13 -9.91
C PRO A 640 11.50 7.92 -9.20
N PRO A 641 12.76 8.04 -8.71
CA PRO A 641 13.60 6.89 -8.37
C PRO A 641 13.04 5.94 -7.30
N MET A 642 12.40 6.45 -6.25
CA MET A 642 11.87 5.61 -5.18
C MET A 642 10.79 4.68 -5.75
N PHE A 643 9.76 5.23 -6.41
CA PHE A 643 8.72 4.39 -7.01
C PHE A 643 9.27 3.48 -8.11
N GLN A 644 10.15 4.00 -8.98
CA GLN A 644 10.77 3.21 -10.05
C GLN A 644 11.53 2.00 -9.49
N SER A 645 12.24 2.17 -8.37
CA SER A 645 13.02 1.10 -7.74
C SER A 645 12.17 -0.09 -7.27
N THR A 646 10.90 0.15 -6.91
CA THR A 646 9.98 -0.92 -6.44
C THR A 646 9.47 -1.82 -7.57
N VAL A 647 9.54 -1.34 -8.81
CA VAL A 647 9.11 -2.04 -10.03
C VAL A 647 10.28 -2.34 -10.98
N MET A 648 11.51 -2.03 -10.57
CA MET A 648 12.71 -2.36 -11.33
C MET A 648 13.04 -3.85 -11.18
N PRO A 649 13.19 -4.61 -12.28
CA PRO A 649 13.62 -6.00 -12.21
C PRO A 649 15.10 -6.12 -11.81
N GLY A 650 15.46 -7.30 -11.30
CA GLY A 650 16.81 -7.58 -10.82
C GLY A 650 16.86 -7.92 -9.33
N TRP A 651 17.91 -8.61 -8.93
CA TRP A 651 18.25 -8.92 -7.54
C TRP A 651 19.64 -8.40 -7.22
N TRP A 652 19.86 -7.98 -5.98
CA TRP A 652 21.19 -7.63 -5.49
C TRP A 652 21.89 -6.58 -6.40
N ASP A 653 23.03 -6.95 -6.96
CA ASP A 653 23.81 -6.16 -7.90
C ASP A 653 23.11 -5.95 -9.25
N ASP A 654 22.25 -6.86 -9.72
CA ASP A 654 21.44 -6.62 -10.92
C ASP A 654 20.52 -5.41 -10.73
N HIS A 655 19.80 -5.37 -9.60
CA HIS A 655 18.88 -4.26 -9.31
C HIS A 655 19.65 -2.94 -9.20
N TYR A 656 20.76 -2.94 -8.46
CA TYR A 656 21.61 -1.76 -8.33
C TYR A 656 22.13 -1.28 -9.69
N ARG A 657 22.68 -2.19 -10.52
CA ARG A 657 23.13 -1.90 -11.89
C ARG A 657 22.01 -1.33 -12.74
N ASN A 658 20.81 -1.91 -12.68
CA ASN A 658 19.67 -1.42 -13.43
C ASN A 658 19.29 0.00 -13.00
N MET A 659 19.29 0.30 -11.70
CA MET A 659 19.07 1.66 -11.23
C MET A 659 20.19 2.63 -11.65
N GLN A 660 21.44 2.19 -11.87
CA GLN A 660 22.48 3.04 -12.47
C GLN A 660 22.21 3.38 -13.95
N ARG A 661 21.34 2.62 -14.63
CA ARG A 661 20.91 2.89 -16.01
C ARG A 661 19.65 3.76 -16.08
N TYR A 662 19.10 4.20 -14.95
CA TYR A 662 17.80 4.90 -14.84
C TYR A 662 17.64 6.07 -15.82
N ASN A 663 18.65 6.93 -15.97
CA ASN A 663 18.59 8.08 -16.89
C ASN A 663 18.61 7.71 -18.39
N ARG A 664 18.87 6.45 -18.72
CA ARG A 664 18.83 5.88 -20.08
C ARG A 664 17.59 5.01 -20.33
N MET A 665 16.67 4.93 -19.36
CA MET A 665 15.52 4.03 -19.44
C MET A 665 14.25 4.69 -19.95
N ALA A 666 13.47 3.93 -20.73
CA ALA A 666 12.07 4.18 -21.02
C ALA A 666 11.22 3.04 -20.45
N CYS A 667 9.98 3.34 -20.02
CA CYS A 667 9.06 2.33 -19.50
C CYS A 667 7.68 2.45 -20.17
N THR A 668 7.06 1.29 -20.37
CA THR A 668 5.66 1.19 -20.82
C THR A 668 4.92 0.16 -19.97
N GLY A 669 3.69 0.48 -19.62
CA GLY A 669 2.76 -0.45 -18.99
C GLY A 669 1.96 -1.18 -20.06
N VAL A 670 1.84 -2.50 -19.90
CA VAL A 670 0.90 -3.33 -20.66
C VAL A 670 -0.34 -3.51 -19.78
N LEU A 671 -1.48 -2.96 -20.21
CA LEU A 671 -2.73 -3.03 -19.46
C LEU A 671 -3.71 -3.99 -20.13
N VAL A 672 -4.18 -4.98 -19.37
CA VAL A 672 -5.20 -5.96 -19.79
C VAL A 672 -6.45 -5.82 -18.94
N GLY A 673 -7.62 -5.67 -19.57
CA GLY A 673 -8.90 -5.76 -18.87
C GLY A 673 -9.18 -7.20 -18.47
N SER A 674 -9.10 -7.52 -17.18
CA SER A 674 -9.26 -8.87 -16.65
C SER A 674 -10.70 -9.38 -16.73
N ASP A 675 -10.85 -10.69 -16.63
CA ASP A 675 -12.16 -11.28 -16.37
C ASP A 675 -12.69 -10.86 -14.98
N SER A 676 -14.01 -10.88 -14.81
CA SER A 676 -14.70 -10.56 -13.54
C SER A 676 -14.71 -11.74 -12.57
N ASN A 677 -13.54 -12.33 -12.31
CA ASN A 677 -13.35 -13.51 -11.48
C ASN A 677 -12.83 -13.19 -10.06
N ALA A 678 -12.59 -11.92 -9.75
CA ALA A 678 -12.08 -11.51 -8.45
C ALA A 678 -13.22 -11.26 -7.45
N GLU A 679 -12.85 -11.24 -6.18
CA GLU A 679 -13.73 -10.82 -5.11
C GLU A 679 -12.98 -10.10 -3.99
N VAL A 680 -13.72 -9.29 -3.24
CA VAL A 680 -13.26 -8.71 -1.97
C VAL A 680 -14.20 -9.11 -0.85
N ARG A 681 -13.65 -9.52 0.29
CA ARG A 681 -14.41 -9.96 1.46
C ARG A 681 -13.96 -9.25 2.74
N VAL A 682 -14.93 -9.00 3.62
CA VAL A 682 -14.66 -8.74 5.04
C VAL A 682 -14.17 -10.04 5.67
N GLY A 683 -12.84 -10.21 5.75
CA GLY A 683 -12.24 -11.46 6.23
C GLY A 683 -10.72 -11.43 6.20
N GLY A 684 -10.10 -12.57 6.55
CA GLY A 684 -8.65 -12.73 6.59
C GLY A 684 -7.97 -11.95 7.72
N LEU A 685 -6.63 -12.05 7.77
CA LEU A 685 -5.78 -11.40 8.78
C LEU A 685 -5.93 -9.87 8.80
N THR A 686 -6.36 -9.28 7.69
CA THR A 686 -6.41 -7.83 7.46
C THR A 686 -7.83 -7.25 7.53
N LYS A 687 -8.87 -8.09 7.68
CA LYS A 687 -10.30 -7.75 7.50
C LYS A 687 -10.63 -7.16 6.11
N ARG A 688 -9.69 -7.24 5.16
CA ARG A 688 -9.80 -6.83 3.76
C ARG A 688 -9.07 -7.89 2.92
N ASP A 689 -9.83 -8.89 2.50
CA ASP A 689 -9.35 -10.04 1.75
C ASP A 689 -9.70 -9.85 0.27
N ILE A 690 -8.73 -9.36 -0.52
CA ILE A 690 -8.85 -9.24 -1.98
C ILE A 690 -8.32 -10.53 -2.58
N ARG A 691 -9.19 -11.29 -3.26
CA ARG A 691 -8.85 -12.56 -3.90
C ARG A 691 -8.91 -12.39 -5.40
N TYR A 692 -7.76 -12.60 -6.02
CA TYR A 692 -7.62 -12.49 -7.45
C TYR A 692 -6.51 -13.42 -7.95
N LYS A 693 -6.78 -14.08 -9.06
CA LYS A 693 -5.78 -14.79 -9.85
C LYS A 693 -6.14 -14.53 -11.33
N PRO A 694 -5.22 -13.99 -12.13
CA PRO A 694 -5.45 -13.84 -13.57
C PRO A 694 -5.91 -15.16 -14.18
N THR A 695 -6.89 -15.11 -15.08
CA THR A 695 -7.26 -16.31 -15.85
C THR A 695 -6.14 -16.65 -16.84
N LYS A 696 -6.20 -17.83 -17.45
CA LYS A 696 -5.25 -18.19 -18.51
C LYS A 696 -5.31 -17.17 -19.65
N ARG A 697 -6.52 -16.73 -20.04
CA ARG A 697 -6.72 -15.68 -21.04
C ARG A 697 -6.01 -14.39 -20.64
N ASP A 698 -6.23 -13.92 -19.40
CA ASP A 698 -5.62 -12.68 -18.91
C ASP A 698 -4.08 -12.76 -18.92
N PHE A 699 -3.52 -13.91 -18.51
CA PHE A 699 -2.07 -14.15 -18.50
C PHE A 699 -1.49 -14.22 -19.91
N ASP A 700 -2.07 -15.01 -20.81
CA ASP A 700 -1.60 -15.17 -22.19
C ASP A 700 -1.65 -13.82 -22.93
N THR A 701 -2.72 -13.04 -22.73
CA THR A 701 -2.88 -11.69 -23.32
C THR A 701 -1.82 -10.71 -22.80
N LEU A 702 -1.51 -10.77 -21.50
CA LEU A 702 -0.50 -9.92 -20.88
C LEU A 702 0.91 -10.26 -21.41
N LEU A 703 1.21 -11.54 -21.58
CA LEU A 703 2.48 -12.01 -22.11
C LEU A 703 2.67 -11.60 -23.58
N GLU A 704 1.63 -11.71 -24.41
CA GLU A 704 1.65 -11.19 -25.79
C GLU A 704 1.92 -9.69 -25.81
N GLY A 705 1.25 -8.93 -24.95
CA GLY A 705 1.47 -7.48 -24.86
C GLY A 705 2.89 -7.13 -24.41
N LEU A 706 3.47 -7.84 -23.44
CA LEU A 706 4.86 -7.64 -23.00
C LEU A 706 5.86 -7.94 -24.12
N GLU A 707 5.64 -9.00 -24.89
CA GLU A 707 6.48 -9.35 -26.04
C GLU A 707 6.42 -8.23 -27.09
N LEU A 708 5.21 -7.78 -27.47
CA LEU A 708 5.06 -6.70 -28.44
C LEU A 708 5.66 -5.37 -27.95
N ALA A 709 5.49 -5.01 -26.68
CA ALA A 709 6.11 -3.81 -26.12
C ALA A 709 7.64 -3.89 -26.15
N GLY A 710 8.21 -5.06 -25.87
CA GLY A 710 9.65 -5.29 -25.98
C GLY A 710 10.15 -5.16 -27.41
N GLU A 711 9.44 -5.75 -28.39
CA GLU A 711 9.77 -5.61 -29.80
C GLU A 711 9.75 -4.14 -30.26
N ILE A 712 8.75 -3.36 -29.83
CA ILE A 712 8.67 -1.93 -30.13
C ILE A 712 9.91 -1.19 -29.63
N TYR A 713 10.37 -1.47 -28.42
CA TYR A 713 11.56 -0.82 -27.88
C TYR A 713 12.86 -1.26 -28.56
N LEU A 714 13.01 -2.54 -28.87
CA LEU A 714 14.17 -3.04 -29.61
C LEU A 714 14.25 -2.40 -31.00
N GLU A 715 13.11 -2.24 -31.69
CA GLU A 715 13.03 -1.50 -32.96
C GLU A 715 13.35 0.00 -32.80
N ALA A 716 13.00 0.59 -31.66
CA ALA A 716 13.38 1.96 -31.33
C ALA A 716 14.89 2.12 -31.08
N GLY A 717 15.66 1.02 -31.00
CA GLY A 717 17.10 1.04 -30.76
C GLY A 717 17.51 0.83 -29.31
N ALA A 718 16.64 0.25 -28.48
CA ALA A 718 17.02 -0.17 -27.12
C ALA A 718 18.11 -1.25 -27.18
N GLU A 719 19.10 -1.18 -26.29
CA GLU A 719 20.14 -2.20 -26.10
C GLU A 719 19.53 -3.48 -25.51
N CYS A 720 18.53 -3.32 -24.65
CA CYS A 720 17.81 -4.42 -24.03
C CYS A 720 16.43 -4.00 -23.50
N VAL A 721 15.59 -5.01 -23.27
CA VAL A 721 14.30 -4.89 -22.59
C VAL A 721 14.22 -5.87 -21.43
N MET A 722 13.57 -5.45 -20.36
CA MET A 722 13.47 -6.16 -19.09
C MET A 722 12.01 -6.17 -18.62
N PRO A 723 11.27 -7.29 -18.76
CA PRO A 723 9.96 -7.42 -18.14
C PRO A 723 10.12 -7.46 -16.62
N ASN A 724 9.14 -6.95 -15.88
CA ASN A 724 9.18 -7.00 -14.42
C ASN A 724 8.76 -8.40 -13.91
N THR A 725 9.75 -9.27 -13.85
CA THR A 725 9.64 -10.66 -13.42
C THR A 725 10.31 -10.91 -12.08
N PHE A 726 9.88 -11.95 -11.37
CA PHE A 726 10.51 -12.37 -10.12
C PHE A 726 11.93 -12.88 -10.36
N GLN A 727 12.14 -13.73 -11.36
CA GLN A 727 13.48 -14.05 -11.86
C GLN A 727 13.93 -12.93 -12.80
N TYR A 728 15.20 -12.55 -12.73
CA TYR A 728 15.71 -11.49 -13.59
C TYR A 728 15.94 -12.00 -15.02
N PHE A 729 15.39 -11.29 -16.01
CA PHE A 729 15.61 -11.53 -17.43
C PHE A 729 15.88 -10.21 -18.15
N GLU A 730 16.85 -10.24 -19.07
CA GLU A 730 17.25 -9.13 -19.92
C GLU A 730 17.39 -9.67 -21.34
N TYR A 731 16.62 -9.12 -22.27
CA TYR A 731 16.60 -9.55 -23.68
C TYR A 731 17.15 -8.44 -24.56
N GLY A 732 18.24 -8.71 -25.30
CA GLY A 732 18.88 -7.74 -26.19
C GLY A 732 18.46 -7.83 -27.65
N THR A 733 17.72 -8.88 -28.03
CA THR A 733 17.27 -9.12 -29.40
C THR A 733 15.84 -9.65 -29.41
N LYS A 734 15.15 -9.57 -30.55
CA LYS A 734 13.79 -10.10 -30.70
C LYS A 734 13.76 -11.62 -30.58
N GLU A 735 14.80 -12.29 -31.06
CA GLU A 735 14.96 -13.74 -30.97
C GLU A 735 15.07 -14.19 -29.51
N GLN A 736 15.84 -13.46 -28.71
CA GLN A 736 15.91 -13.68 -27.26
C GLN A 736 14.58 -13.37 -26.58
N LEU A 737 13.91 -12.27 -26.94
CA LEU A 737 12.63 -11.88 -26.34
C LEU A 737 11.54 -12.94 -26.54
N LYS A 738 11.53 -13.64 -27.69
CA LYS A 738 10.61 -14.77 -27.96
C LYS A 738 10.78 -15.96 -27.00
N LEU A 739 11.89 -16.02 -26.25
CA LEU A 739 12.09 -17.03 -25.21
C LEU A 739 11.31 -16.71 -23.92
N MET A 740 10.81 -15.48 -23.77
CA MET A 740 10.06 -15.04 -22.59
C MET A 740 8.88 -15.95 -22.26
N LYS A 741 8.23 -16.56 -23.26
CA LYS A 741 7.12 -17.52 -23.06
C LYS A 741 7.53 -18.83 -22.38
N TYR A 742 8.81 -19.16 -22.34
CA TYR A 742 9.37 -20.31 -21.62
C TYR A 742 9.93 -19.91 -20.25
N ASP A 743 10.44 -18.68 -20.17
CA ASP A 743 10.99 -18.09 -18.95
C ASP A 743 9.89 -17.74 -17.94
N VAL A 744 8.79 -17.13 -18.41
CA VAL A 744 7.63 -16.74 -17.61
C VAL A 744 6.56 -17.82 -17.72
N LYS A 745 6.47 -18.67 -16.69
CA LYS A 745 5.64 -19.88 -16.75
C LYS A 745 4.21 -19.65 -16.30
N ASP A 746 3.99 -18.77 -15.33
CA ASP A 746 2.66 -18.33 -14.93
C ASP A 746 2.67 -16.94 -14.27
N SER A 747 1.48 -16.44 -13.92
CA SER A 747 1.30 -15.09 -13.37
C SER A 747 2.05 -14.82 -12.05
N SER A 748 2.57 -15.84 -11.37
CA SER A 748 3.38 -15.67 -10.16
C SER A 748 4.83 -15.26 -10.43
N ASP A 749 5.27 -15.45 -11.68
CA ASP A 749 6.57 -15.03 -12.16
C ASP A 749 6.56 -13.53 -12.54
N LEU A 750 5.38 -12.92 -12.72
CA LEU A 750 5.22 -11.49 -13.01
C LEU A 750 4.97 -10.66 -11.75
N THR A 751 5.38 -9.39 -11.80
CA THR A 751 4.91 -8.38 -10.85
C THR A 751 3.67 -7.70 -11.44
N LEU A 752 2.52 -7.93 -10.80
CA LEU A 752 1.23 -7.44 -11.26
C LEU A 752 0.70 -6.36 -10.33
N GLY A 753 0.11 -5.32 -10.92
CA GLY A 753 -0.53 -4.26 -10.17
C GLY A 753 -1.73 -3.66 -10.90
N THR A 754 -2.49 -2.82 -10.19
CA THR A 754 -3.56 -2.04 -10.80
C THR A 754 -3.82 -0.75 -10.02
N GLY A 755 -4.10 0.32 -10.76
CA GLY A 755 -4.77 1.52 -10.24
C GLY A 755 -6.28 1.55 -10.52
N HIS A 756 -6.81 0.49 -11.15
CA HIS A 756 -8.11 0.47 -11.80
C HIS A 756 -9.01 -0.69 -11.32
N PRO A 757 -9.27 -0.84 -10.00
CA PRO A 757 -10.23 -1.83 -9.51
C PRO A 757 -11.65 -1.45 -9.91
N GLN A 758 -12.39 -2.42 -10.45
CA GLN A 758 -13.72 -2.25 -11.07
C GLN A 758 -14.64 -3.41 -10.68
N GLY A 759 -15.94 -3.19 -10.61
CA GLY A 759 -16.90 -4.21 -10.19
C GLY A 759 -16.94 -4.43 -8.67
N GLY A 760 -17.66 -5.46 -8.22
CA GLY A 760 -17.96 -5.68 -6.80
C GLY A 760 -19.39 -5.31 -6.42
N ASN A 761 -19.98 -4.27 -7.02
CA ASN A 761 -21.35 -3.83 -6.78
C ASN A 761 -22.09 -3.59 -8.10
N ILE A 762 -22.00 -4.56 -9.00
CA ILE A 762 -22.32 -4.35 -10.42
C ILE A 762 -23.77 -3.93 -10.66
N ILE A 763 -23.98 -3.12 -11.69
CA ILE A 763 -25.29 -2.77 -12.25
C ILE A 763 -25.91 -3.98 -12.97
N SER A 764 -27.20 -4.23 -12.73
CA SER A 764 -28.03 -5.14 -13.51
C SER A 764 -29.50 -4.97 -13.12
N ARG A 765 -30.41 -5.02 -14.09
CA ARG A 765 -31.86 -5.14 -13.82
C ARG A 765 -32.21 -6.46 -13.12
N ASN A 766 -31.39 -7.49 -13.29
CA ASN A 766 -31.54 -8.75 -12.58
C ASN A 766 -31.00 -8.65 -11.14
N LYS A 767 -31.90 -8.43 -10.19
CA LYS A 767 -31.59 -8.36 -8.74
C LYS A 767 -30.87 -9.57 -8.15
N LYS A 768 -30.90 -10.74 -8.81
CA LYS A 768 -30.16 -11.93 -8.38
C LYS A 768 -28.66 -11.81 -8.67
N ILE A 769 -28.29 -10.97 -9.63
CA ILE A 769 -26.91 -10.80 -10.12
C ILE A 769 -26.35 -9.44 -9.71
N GLY A 770 -27.04 -8.34 -10.07
CA GLY A 770 -26.59 -6.97 -9.77
C GLY A 770 -26.78 -6.60 -8.31
N VAL A 771 -25.97 -5.66 -7.82
CA VAL A 771 -26.15 -5.00 -6.52
C VAL A 771 -27.00 -3.74 -6.67
N VAL A 772 -26.85 -3.03 -7.79
CA VAL A 772 -27.65 -1.85 -8.14
C VAL A 772 -28.49 -2.08 -9.39
N ASP A 773 -29.60 -1.35 -9.49
CA ASP A 773 -30.46 -1.29 -10.67
C ASP A 773 -29.92 -0.30 -11.73
N GLU A 774 -30.65 -0.13 -12.83
CA GLU A 774 -30.30 0.74 -13.95
C GLU A 774 -30.19 2.24 -13.58
N GLN A 775 -30.69 2.64 -12.40
CA GLN A 775 -30.59 3.99 -11.85
C GLN A 775 -29.47 4.11 -10.81
N LEU A 776 -28.65 3.06 -10.66
CA LEU A 776 -27.63 2.90 -9.62
C LEU A 776 -28.17 2.82 -8.19
N ARG A 777 -29.47 2.55 -8.03
CA ARG A 777 -30.10 2.34 -6.72
C ARG A 777 -29.84 0.92 -6.24
N VAL A 778 -29.46 0.76 -4.98
CA VAL A 778 -29.24 -0.56 -4.39
C VAL A 778 -30.55 -1.35 -4.36
N HIS A 779 -30.54 -2.56 -4.90
CA HIS A 779 -31.70 -3.44 -4.89
C HIS A 779 -32.21 -3.68 -3.46
N GLY A 780 -33.49 -3.36 -3.21
CA GLY A 780 -34.14 -3.49 -1.91
C GLY A 780 -34.05 -2.25 -1.01
N TYR A 781 -33.51 -1.14 -1.52
CA TYR A 781 -33.44 0.13 -0.81
C TYR A 781 -34.06 1.28 -1.60
N ASP A 782 -34.75 2.16 -0.90
CA ASP A 782 -35.46 3.29 -1.52
C ASP A 782 -34.56 4.53 -1.70
N ASN A 783 -33.54 4.66 -0.84
CA ASN A 783 -32.75 5.89 -0.68
C ASN A 783 -31.22 5.67 -0.63
N LEU A 784 -30.76 4.53 -1.16
CA LEU A 784 -29.34 4.16 -1.18
C LEU A 784 -28.86 3.91 -2.61
N PHE A 785 -27.79 4.57 -3.00
CA PHE A 785 -27.17 4.46 -4.32
C PHE A 785 -25.69 4.06 -4.19
N VAL A 786 -25.13 3.47 -5.25
CA VAL A 786 -23.68 3.27 -5.39
C VAL A 786 -23.23 3.92 -6.69
N SER A 787 -22.24 4.80 -6.65
CA SER A 787 -21.80 5.58 -7.80
C SER A 787 -20.29 5.71 -7.84
N ASP A 788 -19.62 4.61 -8.14
CA ASP A 788 -18.18 4.53 -8.39
C ASP A 788 -17.84 3.33 -9.29
N ALA A 789 -16.55 3.04 -9.49
CA ALA A 789 -16.08 1.93 -10.32
C ALA A 789 -16.64 0.55 -9.93
N SER A 790 -17.20 0.37 -8.72
CA SER A 790 -17.81 -0.91 -8.34
C SER A 790 -19.04 -1.28 -9.13
N VAL A 791 -19.70 -0.32 -9.78
CA VAL A 791 -20.93 -0.61 -10.55
C VAL A 791 -20.65 -1.27 -11.89
N PHE A 792 -19.39 -1.34 -12.33
CA PHE A 792 -19.04 -1.85 -13.64
C PHE A 792 -19.21 -3.37 -13.71
N PRO A 793 -19.96 -3.92 -14.68
CA PRO A 793 -20.11 -5.36 -14.82
C PRO A 793 -18.83 -6.12 -15.16
N THR A 794 -17.96 -5.52 -15.98
CA THR A 794 -16.66 -6.05 -16.42
C THR A 794 -15.63 -4.95 -16.49
N ALA A 795 -14.35 -5.30 -16.60
CA ALA A 795 -13.30 -4.31 -16.85
C ALA A 795 -13.53 -3.57 -18.18
N VAL A 796 -13.28 -2.26 -18.20
CA VAL A 796 -13.39 -1.43 -19.41
C VAL A 796 -12.22 -1.59 -20.38
N GLY A 797 -11.07 -2.08 -19.90
CA GLY A 797 -9.86 -2.29 -20.73
C GLY A 797 -9.05 -1.02 -21.06
N VAL A 798 -9.52 0.16 -20.64
CA VAL A 798 -8.85 1.48 -20.76
C VAL A 798 -8.94 2.23 -19.44
N ASN A 799 -8.31 3.41 -19.27
CA ASN A 799 -8.43 4.17 -18.03
C ASN A 799 -9.91 4.44 -17.67
N PRO A 800 -10.39 4.02 -16.48
CA PRO A 800 -11.82 4.04 -16.16
C PRO A 800 -12.33 5.41 -15.64
N GLN A 801 -11.48 6.44 -15.52
CA GLN A 801 -11.86 7.70 -14.87
C GLN A 801 -13.13 8.32 -15.47
N ILE A 802 -13.19 8.44 -16.81
CA ILE A 802 -14.33 9.04 -17.50
C ILE A 802 -15.57 8.18 -17.33
N THR A 803 -15.46 6.86 -17.45
CA THR A 803 -16.56 5.93 -17.21
C THR A 803 -17.14 6.13 -15.80
N VAL A 804 -16.30 6.24 -14.76
CA VAL A 804 -16.73 6.44 -13.36
C VAL A 804 -17.51 7.74 -13.21
N MET A 805 -16.98 8.83 -13.76
CA MET A 805 -17.60 10.14 -13.71
C MET A 805 -18.90 10.19 -14.50
N THR A 806 -18.97 9.49 -15.64
CA THR A 806 -20.16 9.39 -16.48
C THR A 806 -21.30 8.67 -15.77
N PHE A 807 -21.04 7.57 -15.07
CA PHE A 807 -22.05 6.91 -14.24
C PHE A 807 -22.58 7.81 -13.14
N ALA A 808 -21.71 8.63 -12.53
CA ALA A 808 -22.13 9.57 -11.51
C ALA A 808 -23.06 10.64 -12.07
N ASP A 809 -22.66 11.28 -13.17
CA ASP A 809 -23.48 12.28 -13.86
C ASP A 809 -24.82 11.70 -14.35
N TYR A 810 -24.80 10.48 -14.88
CA TYR A 810 -26.00 9.75 -15.31
C TYR A 810 -27.01 9.55 -14.18
N ALA A 811 -26.53 9.29 -12.95
CA ALA A 811 -27.38 9.02 -11.81
C ALA A 811 -27.88 10.27 -11.05
N VAL A 812 -27.34 11.46 -11.33
CA VAL A 812 -27.70 12.72 -10.64
C VAL A 812 -29.23 12.95 -10.58
N PRO A 813 -29.99 12.86 -11.70
CA PRO A 813 -31.44 13.08 -11.64
C PRO A 813 -32.17 12.08 -10.72
N PHE A 814 -31.80 10.80 -10.75
CA PHE A 814 -32.46 9.78 -9.92
C PHE A 814 -32.21 10.01 -8.42
N VAL A 815 -30.98 10.42 -8.06
CA VAL A 815 -30.63 10.78 -6.68
C VAL A 815 -31.37 12.04 -6.24
N ALA A 816 -31.46 13.06 -7.10
CA ALA A 816 -32.16 14.31 -6.81
C ALA A 816 -33.66 14.10 -6.58
N ASP A 817 -34.31 13.33 -7.46
CA ASP A 817 -35.75 13.05 -7.40
C ASP A 817 -36.12 12.21 -6.15
N THR A 818 -35.21 11.34 -5.70
CA THR A 818 -35.42 10.52 -4.50
C THR A 818 -35.62 11.36 -3.23
N ILE A 819 -34.96 12.52 -3.16
CA ILE A 819 -35.09 13.46 -2.03
C ILE A 819 -36.51 14.05 -1.98
N GLU A 820 -37.07 14.36 -3.15
CA GLU A 820 -38.40 15.00 -3.28
C GLU A 820 -39.53 13.98 -3.09
N THR A 821 -39.35 12.78 -3.65
CA THR A 821 -40.38 11.73 -3.66
C THR A 821 -40.37 10.84 -2.43
N GLY A 822 -39.36 10.96 -1.56
CA GLY A 822 -39.19 10.08 -0.40
C GLY A 822 -38.90 8.62 -0.78
N GLY A 823 -38.38 8.37 -1.99
CA GLY A 823 -37.97 7.04 -2.48
C GLY A 823 -38.95 6.36 -3.44
N VAL A 824 -40.08 6.98 -3.78
CA VAL A 824 -40.98 6.45 -4.81
C VAL A 824 -40.27 6.49 -6.17
N LYS A 825 -40.05 5.33 -6.78
CA LYS A 825 -39.43 5.23 -8.11
C LYS A 825 -40.38 5.89 -9.12
N ILE A 826 -40.03 7.08 -9.60
CA ILE A 826 -40.68 7.66 -10.78
C ILE A 826 -40.26 6.78 -11.96
N ILE A 827 -41.18 5.94 -12.45
CA ILE A 827 -41.04 5.30 -13.74
C ILE A 827 -41.44 6.37 -14.75
N THR A 828 -40.49 7.15 -15.24
CA THR A 828 -40.77 8.11 -16.31
C THR A 828 -41.19 7.32 -17.56
N PRO A 829 -42.42 7.49 -18.08
CA PRO A 829 -42.87 6.81 -19.30
C PRO A 829 -42.09 7.24 -20.56
N GLU A 830 -41.28 8.30 -20.46
CA GLU A 830 -40.68 9.00 -21.60
C GLU A 830 -39.33 8.44 -22.08
N LEU A 831 -38.71 7.50 -21.35
CA LEU A 831 -37.46 6.85 -21.80
C LEU A 831 -37.65 5.82 -22.92
N ASN A 832 -38.87 5.65 -23.46
CA ASN A 832 -39.18 4.72 -24.55
C ASN A 832 -39.53 5.38 -25.90
N ARG A 833 -39.35 6.70 -26.07
CA ARG A 833 -39.49 7.35 -27.39
C ARG A 833 -38.56 8.55 -27.53
N VAL A 834 -37.41 8.32 -28.14
CA VAL A 834 -36.83 9.32 -29.05
C VAL A 834 -36.99 8.74 -30.46
N LYS A 835 -37.67 9.47 -31.33
CA LYS A 835 -37.89 9.10 -32.74
C LYS A 835 -36.59 9.19 -33.53
#